data_AF-U9W1P2-F1
#
_entry.id   AF-U9W1P2-F1
#
_cell.length_a   1.000
_cell.length_b   1.000
_cell.length_c   1.000
_cell.angle_alpha   90.00
_cell.angle_beta   90.00
_cell.angle_gamma   90.00
#
_symmetry.space_group_name_H-M   'P 1'
#
loop_
_entity.id
_entity.type
_entity.pdbx_description
1 polymer ?
#
loop_
_entity_poly.entity_id
_entity_poly.type
_entity_poly.pdbx_seq_one_letter_code
_entity_poly.pdbx_strand_id
1 'polypeptide(L)'
;MSPESLTTTDYLPDLPKANLDDRTFDELVEECLLRIPRYCPEWTNYNAGDPGVTLIELFAWLVHQMLYRFNQVPTRHYVAFLELLGIRLQPPVPARTKVTFYLTKAQATTKVIPAGTEIATVRTENQPAIVFTTDQPLVIGTPRIKHLLLGLEPLSCPTDGELDNVLRSNQDSANLEVSLQLFKACDVGNCAYFVLDVDIPDQSETNISNPGVADSETTGSETVNQIAGNVLAFNFNGPAAVTTGIDPNNPPLSWQYWDGSDWQDGILREQTDDKTKGFSFDKLSQGGPNPEEEGADVILHLPRQWAETTFGNYTGHWIRCVYTAPRSTLNQSNIQQFNYQRSPEITGVAVRAIGGVTLASECVKLKTELLGVSTGKPGQVFELSKRPVLQRQPATEYIEVHPLNAPSESWQEVKHFGASGADDPHYLIDNASGTVQFGPLIREPNQLQKKIYERAAIQSWGRPSRIRQSVTSLAESDYMPAVLEPIDRLNERQYGKVPPIGAEIYMTTYRVGGGSGGNVCAGALRVLKSSIPYVKQVVNYEPAEGGRDAESLNQAMIRVPEILRTRETAISPEDFERTAQQFDLGRAVYFAHCVRAPHLTTPGVIRLLIIPQIKIESFDQGLHPDQLQLHDTFKQSLQDHLNLHRALGIRATVEPPNYVGIQVSAEIYLQPQYQQSADLGYLQQTFIKQLYEFLNPITGGFDKQGWPLGRAVQASDVIALLQDYPEVRSVGQVQLFCWRRYHHQDTVGWMRIPTAMVTVPLGELEMATSWQDDTNPGHAITFMSL
;
A
#
# COMPACT_ATOMS: atom_id res chain seq x y z
N MET A 1 -40.57 -19.98 16.84
CA MET A 1 -40.57 -19.28 15.55
C MET A 1 -39.75 -18.02 15.74
N SER A 2 -38.44 -18.15 15.56
CA SER A 2 -37.48 -17.06 15.69
C SER A 2 -37.44 -16.31 14.36
N PRO A 3 -37.34 -14.97 14.36
CA PRO A 3 -37.08 -14.23 13.13
C PRO A 3 -35.62 -14.51 12.74
N GLU A 4 -35.44 -15.20 11.62
CA GLU A 4 -34.13 -15.44 11.01
C GLU A 4 -33.49 -14.09 10.68
N SER A 5 -32.33 -13.87 11.27
CA SER A 5 -31.42 -12.77 10.94
C SER A 5 -30.82 -13.06 9.57
N LEU A 6 -31.41 -12.48 8.52
CA LEU A 6 -30.81 -12.40 7.20
C LEU A 6 -29.50 -11.62 7.33
N THR A 7 -28.37 -12.31 7.29
CA THR A 7 -27.06 -11.67 7.21
C THR A 7 -26.86 -11.18 5.77
N THR A 8 -26.17 -10.06 5.59
CA THR A 8 -25.93 -9.41 4.28
C THR A 8 -25.18 -10.31 3.27
N THR A 9 -24.72 -11.49 3.70
CA THR A 9 -24.05 -12.53 2.91
C THR A 9 -24.97 -13.63 2.36
N ASP A 10 -26.25 -13.69 2.74
CA ASP A 10 -27.20 -14.72 2.26
C ASP A 10 -27.73 -14.49 0.83
N TYR A 11 -27.32 -13.41 0.17
CA TYR A 11 -27.72 -13.13 -1.23
C TYR A 11 -26.82 -13.79 -2.30
N LEU A 12 -25.71 -14.42 -1.89
CA LEU A 12 -24.74 -15.06 -2.78
C LEU A 12 -24.40 -16.56 -2.54
N PRO A 13 -25.13 -17.37 -1.74
CA PRO A 13 -24.71 -18.75 -1.50
C PRO A 13 -24.98 -19.70 -2.67
N ASP A 14 -25.75 -19.27 -3.69
CA ASP A 14 -25.99 -20.05 -4.90
C ASP A 14 -25.73 -19.19 -6.14
N LEU A 15 -24.46 -18.95 -6.46
CA LEU A 15 -24.14 -18.77 -7.88
C LEU A 15 -24.63 -20.06 -8.57
N PRO A 16 -25.52 -19.96 -9.57
CA PRO A 16 -26.12 -21.14 -10.19
C PRO A 16 -24.99 -22.08 -10.60
N LYS A 17 -25.11 -23.37 -10.25
CA LYS A 17 -24.19 -24.41 -10.71
C LYS A 17 -23.86 -24.13 -12.17
N ALA A 18 -22.58 -23.99 -12.48
CA ALA A 18 -22.12 -23.72 -13.85
C ALA A 18 -22.62 -24.79 -14.85
N ASN A 19 -23.06 -25.94 -14.35
CA ASN A 19 -23.64 -27.02 -15.11
C ASN A 19 -25.14 -26.79 -15.33
N LEU A 20 -25.52 -26.56 -16.60
CA LEU A 20 -26.90 -26.49 -17.05
C LEU A 20 -27.61 -27.85 -16.96
N ASP A 21 -26.85 -28.94 -17.05
CA ASP A 21 -27.30 -30.33 -16.88
C ASP A 21 -26.19 -31.12 -16.19
N ASP A 22 -26.41 -31.58 -14.96
CA ASP A 22 -25.42 -32.25 -14.13
C ASP A 22 -25.52 -33.80 -14.16
N ARG A 23 -26.32 -34.35 -15.08
CA ARG A 23 -26.42 -35.81 -15.24
C ARG A 23 -25.10 -36.44 -15.63
N THR A 24 -24.71 -37.45 -14.86
CA THR A 24 -23.52 -38.26 -15.08
C THR A 24 -23.76 -39.37 -16.10
N PHE A 25 -22.67 -39.97 -16.59
CA PHE A 25 -22.75 -41.14 -17.46
C PHE A 25 -23.62 -42.27 -16.86
N ASP A 26 -23.40 -42.60 -15.59
CA ASP A 26 -24.11 -43.71 -14.93
C ASP A 26 -25.61 -43.42 -14.79
N GLU A 27 -25.97 -42.18 -14.44
CA GLU A 27 -27.37 -41.75 -14.37
C GLU A 27 -28.06 -41.82 -15.73
N LEU A 28 -27.37 -41.44 -16.82
CA LEU A 28 -27.90 -41.55 -18.18
C LEU A 28 -28.15 -43.02 -18.59
N VAL A 29 -27.23 -43.91 -18.23
CA VAL A 29 -27.40 -45.36 -18.48
C VAL A 29 -28.58 -45.91 -17.68
N GLU A 30 -28.64 -45.61 -16.38
CA GLU A 30 -29.73 -46.04 -15.50
C GLU A 30 -31.09 -45.52 -15.99
N GLU A 31 -31.17 -44.25 -16.37
CA GLU A 31 -32.39 -43.60 -16.90
C GLU A 31 -32.87 -44.30 -18.19
N CYS A 32 -31.95 -44.73 -19.05
CA CYS A 32 -32.26 -45.51 -20.25
C CYS A 32 -32.74 -46.93 -19.90
N LEU A 33 -32.07 -47.63 -18.99
CA LEU A 33 -32.45 -48.98 -18.54
C LEU A 33 -33.85 -49.00 -17.93
N LEU A 34 -34.17 -48.02 -17.07
CA LEU A 34 -35.48 -47.88 -16.43
C LEU A 34 -36.62 -47.61 -17.43
N ARG A 35 -36.30 -47.12 -18.63
CA ARG A 35 -37.28 -46.86 -19.70
C ARG A 35 -37.59 -48.10 -20.54
N ILE A 36 -36.68 -49.08 -20.61
CA ILE A 36 -36.85 -50.26 -21.48
C ILE A 36 -38.19 -50.97 -21.26
N PRO A 37 -38.64 -51.27 -20.01
CA PRO A 37 -39.90 -51.99 -19.80
C PRO A 37 -41.14 -51.28 -20.35
N ARG A 38 -41.07 -49.96 -20.53
CA ARG A 38 -42.16 -49.15 -21.07
C ARG A 38 -42.15 -49.09 -22.60
N TYR A 39 -40.98 -49.02 -23.22
CA TYR A 39 -40.86 -48.79 -24.68
C TYR A 39 -40.61 -50.08 -25.47
N CYS A 40 -39.92 -51.05 -24.88
CA CYS A 40 -39.57 -52.33 -25.49
C CYS A 40 -39.78 -53.47 -24.48
N PRO A 41 -41.03 -53.77 -24.09
CA PRO A 41 -41.34 -54.80 -23.09
C PRO A 41 -40.85 -56.21 -23.48
N GLU A 42 -40.62 -56.46 -24.77
CA GLU A 42 -40.04 -57.69 -25.31
C GLU A 42 -38.53 -57.85 -25.04
N TRP A 43 -37.82 -56.79 -24.69
CA TRP A 43 -36.40 -56.83 -24.38
C TRP A 43 -36.19 -57.10 -22.89
N THR A 44 -35.80 -58.33 -22.54
CA THR A 44 -35.73 -58.79 -21.14
C THR A 44 -34.32 -59.03 -20.61
N ASN A 45 -33.29 -58.95 -21.46
CA ASN A 45 -31.89 -59.18 -21.10
C ASN A 45 -31.15 -57.86 -20.94
N TYR A 46 -30.82 -57.48 -19.71
CA TYR A 46 -30.14 -56.20 -19.39
C TYR A 46 -28.69 -56.40 -18.92
N ASN A 47 -28.07 -57.53 -19.26
CA ASN A 47 -26.69 -57.81 -18.86
C ASN A 47 -25.70 -56.95 -19.68
N ALA A 48 -24.54 -56.63 -19.09
CA ALA A 48 -23.50 -55.82 -19.74
C ALA A 48 -22.97 -56.39 -21.08
N GLY A 49 -23.10 -57.71 -21.29
CA GLY A 49 -22.73 -58.37 -22.54
C GLY A 49 -23.79 -58.30 -23.65
N ASP A 50 -24.97 -57.72 -23.38
CA ASP A 50 -26.02 -57.54 -24.38
C ASP A 50 -25.67 -56.37 -25.32
N PRO A 51 -25.61 -56.56 -26.65
CA PRO A 51 -25.29 -55.50 -27.60
C PRO A 51 -26.26 -54.30 -27.52
N GLY A 52 -27.51 -54.50 -27.09
CA GLY A 52 -28.45 -53.40 -26.84
C GLY A 52 -28.02 -52.52 -25.66
N VAL A 53 -27.56 -53.12 -24.57
CA VAL A 53 -27.02 -52.40 -23.40
C VAL A 53 -25.72 -51.68 -23.78
N THR A 54 -24.83 -52.31 -24.55
CA THR A 54 -23.61 -51.65 -25.07
C THR A 54 -23.94 -50.42 -25.92
N LEU A 55 -25.02 -50.45 -26.71
CA LEU A 55 -25.48 -49.28 -27.46
C LEU A 55 -26.01 -48.18 -26.52
N ILE A 56 -26.75 -48.54 -25.46
CA ILE A 56 -27.18 -47.59 -24.43
C ILE A 56 -25.97 -46.91 -23.78
N GLU A 57 -24.97 -47.68 -23.37
CA GLU A 57 -23.72 -47.14 -22.81
C GLU A 57 -23.01 -46.22 -23.81
N LEU A 58 -22.89 -46.61 -25.07
CA LEU A 58 -22.26 -45.77 -26.09
C LEU A 58 -23.02 -44.45 -26.30
N PHE A 59 -24.35 -44.48 -26.36
CA PHE A 59 -25.17 -43.27 -26.50
C PHE A 59 -25.15 -42.42 -25.24
N ALA A 60 -25.18 -43.02 -24.05
CA ALA A 60 -25.02 -42.31 -22.78
C ALA A 60 -23.66 -41.60 -22.72
N TRP A 61 -22.59 -42.26 -23.19
CA TRP A 61 -21.27 -41.64 -23.29
C TRP A 61 -21.26 -40.46 -24.27
N LEU A 62 -21.84 -40.61 -25.46
CA LEU A 62 -21.94 -39.52 -26.43
C LEU A 62 -22.72 -38.31 -25.87
N VAL A 63 -23.85 -38.57 -25.20
CA VAL A 63 -24.65 -37.54 -24.54
C VAL A 63 -23.85 -36.89 -23.42
N HIS A 64 -23.17 -37.65 -22.57
CA HIS A 64 -22.32 -37.11 -21.51
C HIS A 64 -21.21 -36.19 -22.04
N GLN A 65 -20.58 -36.53 -23.18
CA GLN A 65 -19.63 -35.64 -23.87
C GLN A 65 -20.30 -34.35 -24.40
N MET A 66 -21.54 -34.44 -24.89
CA MET A 66 -22.32 -33.26 -25.29
C MET A 66 -22.69 -32.39 -24.09
N LEU A 67 -23.11 -32.99 -22.97
CA LEU A 67 -23.44 -32.28 -21.73
C LEU A 67 -22.20 -31.56 -21.18
N TYR A 68 -21.02 -32.18 -21.21
CA TYR A 68 -19.77 -31.52 -20.86
C TYR A 68 -19.55 -30.23 -21.66
N ARG A 69 -19.78 -30.25 -22.98
CA ARG A 69 -19.64 -29.05 -23.83
C ARG A 69 -20.76 -28.04 -23.60
N PHE A 70 -21.98 -28.50 -23.35
CA PHE A 70 -23.13 -27.66 -23.06
C PHE A 70 -22.94 -26.88 -21.75
N ASN A 71 -22.34 -27.52 -20.74
CA ASN A 71 -22.01 -26.89 -19.46
C ASN A 71 -20.88 -25.84 -19.56
N GLN A 72 -20.17 -25.72 -20.70
CA GLN A 72 -19.23 -24.62 -20.95
C GLN A 72 -19.92 -23.36 -21.51
N VAL A 73 -21.19 -23.47 -21.91
CA VAL A 73 -21.94 -22.37 -22.54
C VAL A 73 -22.14 -21.17 -21.60
N PRO A 74 -22.50 -21.33 -20.31
CA PRO A 74 -22.66 -20.20 -19.39
C PRO A 74 -21.40 -19.35 -19.24
N THR A 75 -20.24 -19.98 -19.05
CA THR A 75 -18.94 -19.28 -18.94
C THR A 75 -18.65 -18.46 -20.19
N ARG A 76 -18.90 -19.02 -21.38
CA ARG A 76 -18.70 -18.30 -22.65
C ARG A 76 -19.66 -17.12 -22.81
N HIS A 77 -20.92 -17.26 -22.41
CA HIS A 77 -21.88 -16.14 -22.41
C HIS A 77 -21.48 -15.05 -21.42
N TYR A 78 -20.95 -15.44 -20.26
CA TYR A 78 -20.48 -14.50 -19.26
C TYR A 78 -19.31 -13.66 -19.78
N VAL A 79 -18.31 -14.29 -20.41
CA VAL A 79 -17.19 -13.57 -21.07
C VAL A 79 -17.71 -12.63 -22.15
N ALA A 80 -18.61 -13.09 -23.02
CA ALA A 80 -19.19 -12.24 -24.06
C ALA A 80 -19.99 -11.05 -23.48
N PHE A 81 -20.65 -11.25 -22.35
CA PHE A 81 -21.35 -10.18 -21.63
C PHE A 81 -20.38 -9.16 -21.03
N LEU A 82 -19.27 -9.61 -20.43
CA LEU A 82 -18.21 -8.70 -19.95
C LEU A 82 -17.61 -7.88 -21.09
N GLU A 83 -17.31 -8.52 -22.23
CA GLU A 83 -16.81 -7.85 -23.43
C GLU A 83 -17.80 -6.81 -23.95
N LEU A 84 -19.11 -7.15 -24.01
CA LEU A 84 -20.16 -6.22 -24.43
C LEU A 84 -20.28 -5.01 -23.51
N LEU A 85 -20.12 -5.22 -22.20
CA LEU A 85 -20.09 -4.15 -21.21
C LEU A 85 -18.78 -3.35 -21.19
N GLY A 86 -17.77 -3.78 -21.96
CA GLY A 86 -16.44 -3.17 -21.95
C GLY A 86 -15.68 -3.42 -20.64
N ILE A 87 -16.09 -4.39 -19.83
CA ILE A 87 -15.42 -4.72 -18.58
C ILE A 87 -14.20 -5.57 -18.89
N ARG A 88 -13.03 -5.08 -18.50
CA ARG A 88 -11.76 -5.80 -18.60
C ARG A 88 -11.38 -6.43 -17.26
N LEU A 89 -10.63 -7.53 -17.33
CA LEU A 89 -9.98 -8.11 -16.15
C LEU A 89 -8.86 -7.18 -15.68
N GLN A 90 -8.71 -7.04 -14.36
CA GLN A 90 -7.62 -6.24 -13.81
C GLN A 90 -6.26 -6.90 -14.12
N PRO A 91 -5.23 -6.10 -14.48
CA PRO A 91 -3.88 -6.62 -14.72
C PRO A 91 -3.27 -7.18 -13.44
N PRO A 92 -2.21 -8.00 -13.55
CA PRO A 92 -1.41 -8.33 -12.38
C PRO A 92 -0.76 -7.08 -11.80
N VAL A 93 -0.52 -7.11 -10.49
CA VAL A 93 0.16 -6.05 -9.73
C VAL A 93 1.57 -6.52 -9.40
N PRO A 94 2.62 -5.72 -9.66
CA PRO A 94 3.99 -6.10 -9.34
C PRO A 94 4.26 -6.02 -7.84
N ALA A 95 4.96 -7.03 -7.31
CA ALA A 95 5.54 -6.95 -5.97
C ALA A 95 6.63 -5.87 -5.95
N ARG A 96 6.80 -5.20 -4.81
CA ARG A 96 7.80 -4.14 -4.63
C ARG A 96 8.65 -4.39 -3.41
N THR A 97 9.91 -4.01 -3.48
CA THR A 97 10.83 -4.04 -2.34
C THR A 97 11.95 -3.02 -2.49
N LYS A 98 12.69 -2.82 -1.40
CA LYS A 98 13.94 -2.07 -1.39
C LYS A 98 15.09 -3.03 -1.65
N VAL A 99 15.97 -2.65 -2.58
CA VAL A 99 17.17 -3.41 -2.91
C VAL A 99 18.41 -2.57 -2.65
N THR A 100 19.36 -3.16 -1.95
CA THR A 100 20.63 -2.54 -1.57
C THR A 100 21.73 -3.08 -2.46
N PHE A 101 22.41 -2.18 -3.15
CA PHE A 101 23.60 -2.47 -3.94
C PHE A 101 24.84 -2.18 -3.10
N TYR A 102 25.82 -3.08 -3.13
CA TYR A 102 27.11 -2.89 -2.50
C TYR A 102 28.21 -2.79 -3.54
N LEU A 103 29.11 -1.85 -3.33
CA LEU A 103 30.29 -1.64 -4.14
C LEU A 103 31.39 -2.65 -3.78
N THR A 104 32.24 -2.94 -4.74
CA THR A 104 33.46 -3.75 -4.55
C THR A 104 34.48 -3.01 -3.70
N LYS A 105 34.58 -1.69 -3.91
CA LYS A 105 35.36 -0.75 -3.12
C LYS A 105 34.66 0.60 -3.17
N ALA A 106 34.76 1.38 -2.08
CA ALA A 106 34.31 2.76 -2.07
C ALA A 106 34.95 3.55 -3.22
N GLN A 107 34.18 4.44 -3.83
CA GLN A 107 34.58 5.21 -5.00
C GLN A 107 34.89 6.65 -4.61
N ALA A 108 35.88 7.24 -5.27
CA ALA A 108 36.27 8.64 -5.04
C ALA A 108 35.35 9.65 -5.75
N THR A 109 34.45 9.19 -6.61
CA THR A 109 33.50 10.03 -7.36
C THR A 109 32.11 9.43 -7.26
N THR A 110 31.09 10.29 -7.25
CA THR A 110 29.69 9.90 -7.26
C THR A 110 29.41 8.91 -8.40
N LYS A 111 28.80 7.77 -8.08
CA LYS A 111 28.39 6.75 -9.05
C LYS A 111 26.88 6.67 -9.14
N VAL A 112 26.37 6.42 -10.34
CA VAL A 112 24.93 6.25 -10.58
C VAL A 112 24.68 4.86 -11.13
N ILE A 113 23.84 4.10 -10.44
CA ILE A 113 23.25 2.87 -10.97
C ILE A 113 21.93 3.26 -11.66
N PRO A 114 21.78 3.01 -12.96
CA PRO A 114 20.64 3.51 -13.71
C PRO A 114 19.32 2.85 -13.27
N ALA A 115 18.22 3.60 -13.41
CA ALA A 115 16.89 3.01 -13.39
C ALA A 115 16.76 1.99 -14.53
N GLY A 116 15.97 0.94 -14.33
CA GLY A 116 15.89 -0.13 -15.33
C GLY A 116 16.92 -1.23 -15.15
N THR A 117 17.72 -1.20 -14.08
CA THR A 117 18.67 -2.28 -13.76
C THR A 117 17.89 -3.52 -13.33
N GLU A 118 18.15 -4.65 -13.99
CA GLU A 118 17.49 -5.92 -13.72
C GLU A 118 18.26 -6.76 -12.69
N ILE A 119 17.55 -7.18 -11.66
CA ILE A 119 17.99 -8.08 -10.59
C ILE A 119 17.03 -9.26 -10.47
N ALA A 120 17.48 -10.38 -9.94
CA ALA A 120 16.68 -11.59 -9.92
C ALA A 120 16.95 -12.50 -8.72
N THR A 121 16.01 -13.40 -8.48
CA THR A 121 16.23 -14.57 -7.65
C THR A 121 17.18 -15.56 -8.34
N VAL A 122 17.75 -16.47 -7.55
CA VAL A 122 18.54 -17.58 -8.09
C VAL A 122 17.61 -18.52 -8.84
N ARG A 123 17.96 -18.86 -10.09
CA ARG A 123 17.24 -19.87 -10.86
C ARG A 123 17.45 -21.25 -10.20
N THR A 124 16.37 -21.98 -9.97
CA THR A 124 16.43 -23.38 -9.53
C THR A 124 16.01 -24.31 -10.67
N GLU A 125 16.14 -25.63 -10.50
CA GLU A 125 15.67 -26.61 -11.49
C GLU A 125 14.16 -26.53 -11.71
N ASN A 126 13.40 -26.29 -10.64
CA ASN A 126 11.94 -26.33 -10.64
C ASN A 126 11.27 -24.96 -10.78
N GLN A 127 12.02 -23.85 -10.62
CA GLN A 127 11.45 -22.51 -10.66
C GLN A 127 12.33 -21.56 -11.49
N PRO A 128 11.74 -20.82 -12.46
CA PRO A 128 12.46 -19.78 -13.18
C PRO A 128 12.86 -18.65 -12.24
N ALA A 129 13.92 -17.93 -12.60
CA ALA A 129 14.32 -16.73 -11.86
C ALA A 129 13.26 -15.63 -12.04
N ILE A 130 12.79 -15.09 -10.92
CA ILE A 130 11.87 -13.96 -10.86
C ILE A 130 12.70 -12.68 -11.00
N VAL A 131 12.27 -11.78 -11.88
CA VAL A 131 13.04 -10.58 -12.25
C VAL A 131 12.38 -9.32 -11.68
N PHE A 132 13.20 -8.50 -11.06
CA PHE A 132 12.86 -7.18 -10.56
C PHE A 132 13.68 -6.13 -11.31
N THR A 133 13.09 -4.99 -11.55
CA THR A 133 13.73 -3.87 -12.23
C THR A 133 13.77 -2.66 -11.31
N THR A 134 14.90 -1.96 -11.23
CA THR A 134 14.98 -0.72 -10.44
C THR A 134 14.05 0.36 -10.98
N ASP A 135 13.29 0.97 -10.09
CA ASP A 135 12.27 1.95 -10.44
C ASP A 135 12.88 3.33 -10.69
N GLN A 136 13.90 3.69 -9.91
CA GLN A 136 14.59 4.97 -9.93
C GLN A 136 16.11 4.77 -9.96
N PRO A 137 16.88 5.73 -10.50
CA PRO A 137 18.33 5.65 -10.44
C PRO A 137 18.79 5.72 -8.98
N LEU A 138 19.83 4.96 -8.65
CA LEU A 138 20.49 5.02 -7.35
C LEU A 138 21.77 5.83 -7.49
N VAL A 139 21.86 6.93 -6.74
CA VAL A 139 23.04 7.78 -6.67
C VAL A 139 23.84 7.40 -5.42
N ILE A 140 25.09 6.98 -5.61
CA ILE A 140 26.04 6.68 -4.53
C ILE A 140 27.06 7.82 -4.50
N GLY A 141 26.82 8.82 -3.66
CA GLY A 141 27.68 9.99 -3.46
C GLY A 141 28.90 9.73 -2.57
N THR A 142 29.65 10.81 -2.35
CA THR A 142 30.90 10.84 -1.57
C THR A 142 30.69 11.63 -0.28
N PRO A 143 30.38 10.95 0.85
CA PRO A 143 30.14 11.61 2.13
C PRO A 143 31.44 12.17 2.70
N ARG A 144 31.33 13.27 3.45
CA ARG A 144 32.42 13.86 4.24
C ARG A 144 31.92 14.21 5.63
N ILE A 145 32.77 14.01 6.64
CA ILE A 145 32.45 14.45 8.01
C ILE A 145 32.81 15.94 8.09
N LYS A 146 31.79 16.79 8.22
CA LYS A 146 31.96 18.24 8.36
C LYS A 146 32.21 18.62 9.81
N HIS A 147 31.44 18.02 10.72
CA HIS A 147 31.58 18.23 12.17
C HIS A 147 31.45 16.92 12.94
N LEU A 148 32.25 16.79 14.00
CA LEU A 148 32.10 15.78 15.05
C LEU A 148 31.91 16.50 16.37
N LEU A 149 30.73 16.34 16.95
CA LEU A 149 30.30 17.08 18.14
C LEU A 149 30.00 16.12 19.29
N LEU A 150 30.35 16.49 20.53
CA LEU A 150 30.10 15.68 21.71
C LEU A 150 29.09 16.33 22.66
N GLY A 151 28.07 15.58 23.05
CA GLY A 151 27.01 15.98 23.98
C GLY A 151 26.94 15.07 25.21
N LEU A 152 26.52 15.64 26.35
CA LEU A 152 26.31 14.89 27.60
C LEU A 152 24.98 14.12 27.62
N GLU A 153 24.03 14.52 26.78
CA GLU A 153 22.68 13.95 26.68
C GLU A 153 22.16 13.97 25.22
N PRO A 154 21.16 13.12 24.87
CA PRO A 154 20.64 13.01 23.51
C PRO A 154 19.62 14.12 23.21
N LEU A 155 20.10 15.36 23.03
CA LEU A 155 19.28 16.53 22.71
C LEU A 155 18.44 16.34 21.43
N SER A 156 17.16 16.69 21.48
CA SER A 156 16.26 16.62 20.31
C SER A 156 16.66 17.64 19.24
N CYS A 157 16.86 18.90 19.63
CA CYS A 157 17.26 19.99 18.73
C CYS A 157 18.44 20.76 19.35
N PRO A 158 19.70 20.38 19.07
CA PRO A 158 20.85 21.04 19.66
C PRO A 158 20.95 22.52 19.29
N THR A 159 21.38 23.35 20.24
CA THR A 159 21.64 24.79 20.04
C THR A 159 23.12 25.13 20.29
N ASP A 160 23.49 26.39 20.01
CA ASP A 160 24.87 26.84 20.12
C ASP A 160 25.41 26.75 21.55
N GLY A 161 26.57 26.10 21.69
CA GLY A 161 27.27 25.95 22.98
C GLY A 161 26.87 24.73 23.80
N GLU A 162 25.86 23.97 23.40
CA GLU A 162 25.46 22.71 24.07
C GLU A 162 26.33 21.52 23.65
N LEU A 163 26.90 21.59 22.46
CA LEU A 163 27.76 20.56 21.89
C LEU A 163 29.20 21.06 21.74
N ASP A 164 30.18 20.23 22.11
CA ASP A 164 31.59 20.56 21.90
C ASP A 164 32.04 20.04 20.54
N ASN A 165 32.43 20.95 19.66
CA ASN A 165 33.02 20.57 18.37
C ASN A 165 34.49 20.16 18.56
N VAL A 166 34.79 18.91 18.21
CA VAL A 166 36.13 18.33 18.33
C VAL A 166 36.94 18.56 17.04
N LEU A 167 36.30 18.85 15.91
CA LEU A 167 36.97 19.13 14.65
C LEU A 167 37.38 20.61 14.56
N ARG A 168 38.70 20.86 14.48
CA ARG A 168 39.27 22.17 14.14
C ARG A 168 39.46 22.26 12.62
N SER A 169 39.07 23.40 12.05
CA SER A 169 38.63 23.59 10.64
C SER A 169 39.67 23.43 9.51
N ASN A 170 40.68 22.56 9.60
CA ASN A 170 41.74 22.46 8.57
C ASN A 170 42.32 21.04 8.33
N GLN A 171 41.65 19.97 8.74
CA GLN A 171 42.11 18.59 8.46
C GLN A 171 41.28 17.95 7.34
N ASP A 172 41.92 17.07 6.57
CA ASP A 172 41.34 16.38 5.42
C ASP A 172 40.09 15.59 5.84
N SER A 173 38.91 15.99 5.32
CA SER A 173 37.59 15.56 5.83
C SER A 173 37.19 14.11 5.52
N ALA A 174 38.03 13.41 4.76
CA ALA A 174 37.84 11.99 4.42
C ALA A 174 38.50 11.04 5.43
N ASN A 175 39.62 11.43 6.04
CA ASN A 175 40.38 10.66 7.03
C ASN A 175 40.85 11.61 8.14
N LEU A 176 40.14 11.60 9.27
CA LEU A 176 40.47 12.44 10.42
C LEU A 176 41.40 11.67 11.37
N GLU A 177 42.63 12.14 11.55
CA GLU A 177 43.52 11.70 12.64
C GLU A 177 43.24 12.57 13.88
N VAL A 178 42.49 12.02 14.83
CA VAL A 178 42.08 12.72 16.05
C VAL A 178 42.15 11.74 17.21
N SER A 179 42.96 12.03 18.23
CA SER A 179 42.87 11.35 19.53
C SER A 179 41.77 12.03 20.35
N LEU A 180 40.64 11.35 20.52
CA LEU A 180 39.50 11.83 21.30
C LEU A 180 38.87 10.73 22.13
N GLN A 181 38.27 11.13 23.26
CA GLN A 181 37.36 10.28 24.03
C GLN A 181 35.95 10.47 23.49
N LEU A 182 35.32 9.39 23.03
CA LEU A 182 34.04 9.45 22.29
C LEU A 182 32.89 9.97 23.15
N PHE A 183 32.90 9.64 24.44
CA PHE A 183 31.96 10.15 25.43
C PHE A 183 32.68 11.08 26.40
N LYS A 184 32.14 12.28 26.63
CA LYS A 184 32.67 13.25 27.60
C LYS A 184 32.66 12.68 29.02
N ALA A 185 31.62 11.92 29.35
CA ALA A 185 31.52 11.13 30.57
C ALA A 185 31.03 9.72 30.22
N CYS A 186 31.41 8.71 31.01
CA CYS A 186 30.93 7.33 30.84
C CYS A 186 29.54 7.12 31.46
N ASP A 187 28.63 8.05 31.20
CA ASP A 187 27.27 8.03 31.71
C ASP A 187 26.28 7.76 30.56
N VAL A 188 25.28 6.93 30.85
CA VAL A 188 24.18 6.65 29.92
C VAL A 188 23.54 7.98 29.49
N GLY A 189 23.37 8.14 28.18
CA GLY A 189 22.88 9.36 27.54
C GLY A 189 23.98 10.18 26.83
N ASN A 190 25.26 9.95 27.11
CA ASN A 190 26.33 10.63 26.38
C ASN A 190 26.28 10.28 24.89
N CYS A 191 26.51 11.27 24.02
CA CYS A 191 26.33 11.15 22.58
C CYS A 191 27.48 11.74 21.79
N ALA A 192 27.80 11.12 20.65
CA ALA A 192 28.63 11.69 19.60
C ALA A 192 27.78 11.95 18.34
N TYR A 193 27.78 13.20 17.86
CA TYR A 193 27.06 13.63 16.67
C TYR A 193 28.01 13.76 15.50
N PHE A 194 27.66 13.16 14.37
CA PHE A 194 28.35 13.25 13.10
C PHE A 194 27.48 14.06 12.15
N VAL A 195 27.98 15.24 11.76
CA VAL A 195 27.33 16.10 10.76
C VAL A 195 28.03 15.89 9.43
N LEU A 196 27.31 15.29 8.49
CA LEU A 196 27.83 14.95 7.17
C LEU A 196 27.45 16.00 6.14
N ASP A 197 28.32 16.15 5.15
CA ASP A 197 28.09 16.91 3.93
C ASP A 197 28.45 16.05 2.71
N VAL A 198 28.11 16.51 1.51
CA VAL A 198 28.49 15.87 0.25
C VAL A 198 29.67 16.61 -0.34
N ASP A 199 30.66 15.86 -0.82
CA ASP A 199 31.73 16.45 -1.62
C ASP A 199 31.17 16.96 -2.96
N ILE A 200 31.08 18.28 -3.13
CA ILE A 200 30.72 18.90 -4.41
C ILE A 200 32.02 18.97 -5.22
N PRO A 201 32.15 18.21 -6.33
CA PRO A 201 33.33 18.36 -7.18
C PRO A 201 33.40 19.80 -7.69
N ASP A 202 34.62 20.34 -7.69
CA ASP A 202 34.95 21.67 -8.20
C ASP A 202 34.27 21.88 -9.56
N GLN A 203 33.59 23.02 -9.76
CA GLN A 203 32.72 23.30 -10.92
C GLN A 203 33.47 23.39 -12.29
N SER A 204 34.70 22.91 -12.38
CA SER A 204 35.56 22.97 -13.56
C SER A 204 35.49 21.74 -14.47
N GLU A 205 34.86 20.62 -14.05
CA GLU A 205 34.86 19.36 -14.83
C GLU A 205 33.50 18.74 -15.19
N THR A 206 32.36 19.43 -15.03
CA THR A 206 31.04 18.91 -15.45
C THR A 206 30.61 19.37 -16.85
N ASN A 207 31.44 19.11 -17.87
CA ASN A 207 30.96 19.03 -19.25
C ASN A 207 30.47 17.59 -19.54
N ILE A 208 29.37 17.18 -18.90
CA ILE A 208 28.58 16.04 -19.37
C ILE A 208 27.38 16.62 -20.08
N SER A 209 27.55 16.88 -21.38
CA SER A 209 26.45 17.16 -22.29
C SER A 209 25.60 15.89 -22.38
N ASN A 210 24.45 15.86 -21.72
CA ASN A 210 23.37 14.96 -22.10
C ASN A 210 22.75 15.51 -23.40
N PRO A 211 22.77 14.80 -24.52
CA PRO A 211 21.92 15.15 -25.65
C PRO A 211 20.48 14.69 -25.31
N GLY A 212 19.58 15.62 -25.01
CA GLY A 212 18.14 15.32 -25.03
C GLY A 212 17.23 15.89 -23.94
N VAL A 213 17.54 17.01 -23.28
CA VAL A 213 16.52 17.75 -22.52
C VAL A 213 16.64 19.22 -22.88
N ALA A 214 15.77 19.68 -23.80
CA ALA A 214 15.59 21.08 -24.09
C ALA A 214 14.62 21.69 -23.07
N ASP A 215 15.07 22.77 -22.45
CA ASP A 215 14.33 23.91 -21.91
C ASP A 215 13.22 23.65 -20.87
N SER A 216 13.60 23.79 -19.61
CA SER A 216 12.72 24.25 -18.53
C SER A 216 13.55 25.05 -17.54
N GLU A 217 13.43 26.38 -17.60
CA GLU A 217 13.89 27.29 -16.56
C GLU A 217 13.11 27.01 -15.26
N THR A 218 13.69 26.19 -14.39
CA THR A 218 13.25 26.05 -12.99
C THR A 218 14.21 26.83 -12.09
N THR A 219 13.67 27.91 -11.53
CA THR A 219 14.20 28.70 -10.43
C THR A 219 14.36 27.83 -9.19
N GLY A 220 15.56 27.79 -8.59
CA GLY A 220 15.85 27.11 -7.32
C GLY A 220 16.70 25.85 -7.50
N SER A 221 18.02 26.01 -7.44
CA SER A 221 18.97 24.89 -7.36
C SER A 221 18.83 24.20 -6.01
N GLU A 222 17.85 23.31 -5.85
CA GLU A 222 17.84 22.32 -4.78
C GLU A 222 19.05 21.40 -5.00
N THR A 223 20.05 21.50 -4.12
CA THR A 223 21.19 20.57 -4.09
C THR A 223 20.63 19.17 -3.87
N VAL A 224 20.61 18.35 -4.93
CA VAL A 224 20.12 16.96 -4.86
C VAL A 224 20.96 16.22 -3.82
N ASN A 225 20.35 15.80 -2.71
CA ASN A 225 21.05 15.02 -1.68
C ASN A 225 21.54 13.69 -2.28
N GLN A 226 22.86 13.60 -2.48
CA GLN A 226 23.51 12.44 -3.12
C GLN A 226 23.84 11.30 -2.14
N ILE A 227 23.65 11.51 -0.83
CA ILE A 227 23.97 10.51 0.21
C ILE A 227 22.74 9.93 0.90
N ALA A 228 21.55 10.46 0.66
CA ALA A 228 20.29 9.83 1.07
C ALA A 228 20.15 8.43 0.45
N GLY A 229 19.77 7.45 1.27
CA GLY A 229 19.65 6.06 0.87
C GLY A 229 20.98 5.32 0.73
N ASN A 230 22.13 5.97 0.94
CA ASN A 230 23.41 5.29 0.85
C ASN A 230 23.69 4.43 2.07
N VAL A 231 24.48 3.38 1.85
CA VAL A 231 25.07 2.59 2.94
C VAL A 231 26.45 3.16 3.19
N LEU A 232 26.64 3.73 4.38
CA LEU A 232 27.88 4.35 4.78
C LEU A 232 28.66 3.42 5.70
N ALA A 233 29.97 3.33 5.48
CA ALA A 233 30.88 2.71 6.41
C ALA A 233 31.69 3.81 7.11
N PHE A 234 31.49 3.93 8.42
CA PHE A 234 32.35 4.73 9.28
C PHE A 234 33.50 3.84 9.76
N ASN A 235 34.71 4.09 9.28
CA ASN A 235 35.90 3.40 9.77
C ASN A 235 36.42 4.16 11.00
N PHE A 236 36.59 3.44 12.11
CA PHE A 236 37.15 3.97 13.34
C PHE A 236 38.47 3.28 13.66
N ASN A 237 39.50 4.07 13.94
CA ASN A 237 40.79 3.62 14.46
C ASN A 237 40.83 3.83 15.98
N GLY A 238 41.42 2.89 16.70
CA GLY A 238 41.54 2.98 18.15
C GLY A 238 42.47 1.90 18.72
N PRO A 239 42.95 2.09 19.96
CA PRO A 239 43.83 1.14 20.61
C PRO A 239 43.10 -0.20 20.84
N ALA A 240 43.77 -1.29 20.48
CA ALA A 240 43.18 -2.63 20.55
C ALA A 240 43.01 -3.11 22.00
N ALA A 241 41.90 -3.79 22.29
CA ALA A 241 41.65 -4.54 23.52
C ALA A 241 41.77 -3.72 24.83
N VAL A 242 41.47 -2.43 24.80
CA VAL A 242 41.27 -1.65 26.02
C VAL A 242 40.02 -2.19 26.73
N THR A 243 40.15 -2.56 28.00
CA THR A 243 39.01 -3.03 28.80
C THR A 243 38.00 -1.89 28.97
N THR A 244 36.96 -1.88 28.13
CA THR A 244 35.87 -0.92 28.20
C THR A 244 34.82 -1.32 29.24
N GLY A 245 34.74 -2.60 29.62
CA GLY A 245 33.78 -3.10 30.60
C GLY A 245 32.39 -3.46 30.04
N ILE A 246 32.22 -3.38 28.71
CA ILE A 246 30.99 -3.76 28.00
C ILE A 246 31.00 -5.23 27.58
N ASP A 247 29.85 -5.74 27.10
CA ASP A 247 29.76 -6.98 26.32
C ASP A 247 29.95 -6.65 24.83
N PRO A 248 31.05 -7.08 24.17
CA PRO A 248 31.31 -6.80 22.76
C PRO A 248 30.31 -7.42 21.77
N ASN A 249 29.44 -8.33 22.20
CA ASN A 249 28.40 -8.92 21.34
C ASN A 249 27.04 -8.24 21.51
N ASN A 250 26.88 -7.41 22.54
CA ASN A 250 25.69 -6.62 22.79
C ASN A 250 26.11 -5.25 23.38
N PRO A 251 26.84 -4.44 22.60
CA PRO A 251 27.36 -3.18 23.09
C PRO A 251 26.20 -2.21 23.42
N PRO A 252 26.32 -1.42 24.48
CA PRO A 252 25.24 -0.53 24.93
C PRO A 252 25.16 0.75 24.08
N LEU A 253 25.05 0.64 22.76
CA LEU A 253 25.00 1.76 21.82
C LEU A 253 23.71 1.77 21.01
N SER A 254 23.20 2.96 20.71
CA SER A 254 22.22 3.16 19.64
C SER A 254 22.74 4.15 18.60
N TRP A 255 22.51 3.83 17.33
CA TRP A 255 22.81 4.71 16.20
C TRP A 255 21.50 5.28 15.67
N GLN A 256 21.43 6.60 15.63
CA GLN A 256 20.24 7.37 15.26
C GLN A 256 20.56 8.36 14.15
N TYR A 257 19.54 8.73 13.38
CA TYR A 257 19.63 9.81 12.39
C TYR A 257 18.47 10.80 12.59
N TRP A 258 18.65 12.02 12.11
CA TRP A 258 17.58 13.01 12.07
C TRP A 258 16.77 12.89 10.77
N ASP A 259 15.46 12.70 10.86
CA ASP A 259 14.58 12.57 9.69
C ASP A 259 14.07 13.91 9.12
N GLY A 260 14.34 15.02 9.81
CA GLY A 260 13.80 16.35 9.52
C GLY A 260 12.89 16.87 10.63
N SER A 261 12.37 15.98 11.48
CA SER A 261 11.43 16.28 12.56
C SER A 261 11.79 15.63 13.91
N ASP A 262 12.32 14.41 13.90
CA ASP A 262 12.71 13.67 15.10
C ASP A 262 13.92 12.75 14.84
N TRP A 263 14.52 12.26 15.93
CA TRP A 263 15.59 11.27 15.89
C TRP A 263 15.02 9.86 15.77
N GLN A 264 15.44 9.16 14.74
CA GLN A 264 15.00 7.80 14.43
C GLN A 264 16.14 6.79 14.64
N ASP A 265 15.83 5.66 15.26
CA ASP A 265 16.72 4.50 15.37
C ASP A 265 16.71 3.63 14.09
N GLY A 266 17.55 2.59 14.05
CA GLY A 266 17.44 1.52 13.06
C GLY A 266 18.34 1.65 11.81
N ILE A 267 19.27 2.62 11.81
CA ILE A 267 20.29 2.74 10.76
C ILE A 267 21.41 1.68 10.90
N LEU A 268 21.64 1.18 12.11
CA LEU A 268 22.43 -0.04 12.33
C LEU A 268 21.48 -1.23 12.22
N ARG A 269 21.59 -2.02 11.14
CA ARG A 269 20.60 -3.08 10.86
C ARG A 269 20.83 -4.31 11.72
N GLU A 270 22.07 -4.77 11.80
CA GLU A 270 22.46 -5.94 12.59
C GLU A 270 23.60 -5.57 13.53
N GLN A 271 23.69 -6.23 14.69
CA GLN A 271 24.81 -6.01 15.62
C GLN A 271 26.17 -6.35 14.99
N THR A 272 26.20 -7.19 13.95
CA THR A 272 27.40 -7.52 13.17
C THR A 272 27.85 -6.41 12.22
N ASP A 273 27.02 -5.40 11.96
CA ASP A 273 27.38 -4.22 11.17
C ASP A 273 28.32 -3.28 11.94
N ASP A 274 28.38 -3.39 13.27
CA ASP A 274 29.39 -2.78 14.10
C ASP A 274 30.59 -3.73 14.28
N LYS A 275 31.60 -3.60 13.41
CA LYS A 275 32.84 -4.39 13.51
C LYS A 275 33.77 -3.87 14.60
N THR A 276 33.53 -2.68 15.16
CA THR A 276 34.27 -2.16 16.31
C THR A 276 33.85 -2.87 17.60
N LYS A 277 32.67 -3.51 17.60
CA LYS A 277 32.06 -4.22 18.73
C LYS A 277 31.90 -3.29 19.95
N GLY A 278 31.22 -2.17 19.75
CA GLY A 278 31.13 -1.11 20.74
C GLY A 278 32.47 -0.44 21.04
N PHE A 279 33.28 -0.22 20.01
CA PHE A 279 34.61 0.39 20.12
C PHE A 279 35.58 -0.33 21.07
N SER A 280 35.36 -1.63 21.31
CA SER A 280 36.25 -2.47 22.13
C SER A 280 37.38 -3.08 21.31
N PHE A 281 37.18 -3.26 20.01
CA PHE A 281 38.10 -3.93 19.08
C PHE A 281 38.52 -5.35 19.53
N ASP A 282 37.71 -5.99 20.38
CA ASP A 282 38.01 -7.20 21.16
C ASP A 282 38.57 -8.36 20.30
N LYS A 283 37.91 -8.68 19.17
CA LYS A 283 38.28 -9.81 18.30
C LYS A 283 39.36 -9.50 17.25
N LEU A 284 39.70 -8.24 17.01
CA LEU A 284 40.71 -7.87 16.00
C LEU A 284 42.13 -8.19 16.50
N SER A 285 42.34 -8.13 17.82
CA SER A 285 43.63 -8.40 18.47
C SER A 285 44.11 -9.86 18.36
N GLN A 286 43.22 -10.83 18.10
CA GLN A 286 43.52 -12.27 18.09
C GLN A 286 43.62 -12.86 16.66
N GLY A 287 44.21 -12.11 15.72
CA GLY A 287 44.50 -12.59 14.36
C GLY A 287 43.78 -11.84 13.23
N GLY A 288 43.20 -10.67 13.51
CA GLY A 288 42.67 -9.74 12.51
C GLY A 288 43.65 -8.60 12.19
N PRO A 289 43.25 -7.66 11.31
CA PRO A 289 43.99 -6.43 11.06
C PRO A 289 44.27 -5.63 12.33
N ASN A 290 45.41 -4.91 12.36
CA ASN A 290 45.74 -4.01 13.48
C ASN A 290 44.70 -2.86 13.55
N PRO A 291 43.89 -2.74 14.62
CA PRO A 291 42.86 -1.70 14.74
C PRO A 291 43.39 -0.27 14.71
N GLU A 292 44.65 -0.07 15.10
CA GLU A 292 45.27 1.26 15.07
C GLU A 292 45.60 1.69 13.63
N GLU A 293 45.96 0.75 12.75
CA GLU A 293 46.37 1.04 11.37
C GLU A 293 45.24 0.89 10.34
N GLU A 294 44.43 -0.17 10.43
CA GLU A 294 43.36 -0.48 9.44
C GLU A 294 41.95 -0.11 9.93
N GLY A 295 41.77 0.09 11.23
CA GLY A 295 40.49 0.44 11.84
C GLY A 295 39.42 -0.65 11.72
N ALA A 296 38.20 -0.33 12.16
CA ALA A 296 37.03 -1.20 12.03
C ALA A 296 35.80 -0.40 11.58
N ASP A 297 34.98 -1.00 10.72
CA ASP A 297 33.81 -0.33 10.16
C ASP A 297 32.57 -0.48 11.05
N VAL A 298 31.83 0.61 11.22
CA VAL A 298 30.41 0.61 11.55
C VAL A 298 29.63 0.90 10.26
N ILE A 299 28.78 -0.04 9.85
CA ILE A 299 27.98 0.05 8.62
C ILE A 299 26.58 0.56 8.95
N LEU A 300 26.22 1.72 8.39
CA LEU A 300 24.95 2.39 8.62
C LEU A 300 24.15 2.49 7.32
N HIS A 301 22.88 2.11 7.38
CA HIS A 301 21.92 2.11 6.28
C HIS A 301 21.01 3.32 6.38
N LEU A 302 21.25 4.32 5.54
CA LEU A 302 20.53 5.59 5.62
C LEU A 302 19.16 5.54 4.95
N PRO A 303 18.20 6.35 5.42
CA PRO A 303 16.89 6.46 4.79
C PRO A 303 16.99 7.09 3.40
N ARG A 304 16.08 6.73 2.49
CA ARG A 304 16.00 7.31 1.14
C ARG A 304 15.60 8.78 1.12
N GLN A 305 14.88 9.22 2.14
CA GLN A 305 14.57 10.62 2.39
C GLN A 305 15.36 11.02 3.62
N TRP A 306 16.35 11.89 3.44
CA TRP A 306 17.19 12.35 4.51
C TRP A 306 17.40 13.86 4.36
N ALA A 307 16.74 14.63 5.21
CA ALA A 307 16.81 16.08 5.12
C ALA A 307 18.17 16.59 5.59
N GLU A 308 18.66 17.65 4.95
CA GLU A 308 19.69 18.48 5.53
C GLU A 308 19.02 19.38 6.58
N THR A 309 19.66 19.56 7.73
CA THR A 309 19.08 20.38 8.82
C THR A 309 20.16 21.22 9.47
N THR A 310 19.78 22.43 9.85
CA THR A 310 20.63 23.35 10.60
C THR A 310 20.23 23.33 12.07
N PHE A 311 21.19 22.99 12.94
CA PHE A 311 21.08 23.10 14.38
C PHE A 311 22.17 24.05 14.89
N GLY A 312 21.76 25.19 15.47
CA GLY A 312 22.68 26.27 15.81
C GLY A 312 23.51 26.69 14.58
N ASN A 313 24.83 26.66 14.72
CA ASN A 313 25.81 26.98 13.67
C ASN A 313 26.21 25.80 12.77
N TYR A 314 25.62 24.61 12.94
CA TYR A 314 26.01 23.42 12.21
C TYR A 314 24.92 23.03 11.20
N THR A 315 25.31 22.90 9.93
CA THR A 315 24.41 22.52 8.85
C THR A 315 24.95 21.28 8.14
N GLY A 316 24.09 20.28 7.97
CA GLY A 316 24.39 19.05 7.24
C GLY A 316 23.37 17.95 7.54
N HIS A 317 23.76 16.71 7.25
CA HIS A 317 23.00 15.52 7.57
C HIS A 317 23.46 14.91 8.89
N TRP A 318 22.51 14.68 9.80
CA TRP A 318 22.84 14.36 11.18
C TRP A 318 22.68 12.88 11.50
N ILE A 319 23.76 12.30 12.04
CA ILE A 319 23.79 10.98 12.67
C ILE A 319 24.28 11.18 14.10
N ARG A 320 23.79 10.40 15.05
CA ARG A 320 24.38 10.33 16.39
C ARG A 320 24.55 8.91 16.87
N CYS A 321 25.60 8.69 17.64
CA CYS A 321 25.83 7.49 18.43
C CYS A 321 25.53 7.83 19.89
N VAL A 322 24.58 7.12 20.50
CA VAL A 322 24.11 7.33 21.88
C VAL A 322 24.57 6.17 22.75
N TYR A 323 25.21 6.47 23.88
CA TYR A 323 25.43 5.47 24.92
C TYR A 323 24.11 5.20 25.66
N THR A 324 23.54 4.01 25.47
CA THR A 324 22.28 3.57 26.08
C THR A 324 22.52 2.70 27.31
N ALA A 325 21.49 2.48 28.14
CA ALA A 325 21.60 1.50 29.21
C ALA A 325 21.72 0.06 28.65
N PRO A 326 22.57 -0.82 29.22
CA PRO A 326 22.66 -2.20 28.76
C PRO A 326 21.32 -2.92 28.95
N ARG A 327 20.88 -3.65 27.93
CA ARG A 327 19.69 -4.52 28.03
C ARG A 327 19.99 -5.64 29.03
N SER A 328 19.27 -5.67 30.15
CA SER A 328 19.47 -6.70 31.18
C SER A 328 19.06 -8.08 30.65
N THR A 329 20.01 -9.02 30.61
CA THR A 329 19.67 -10.44 30.49
C THR A 329 19.22 -10.93 31.86
N LEU A 330 17.94 -11.27 32.00
CA LEU A 330 17.36 -11.87 33.20
C LEU A 330 18.00 -13.23 33.48
N ASN A 331 19.07 -13.25 34.29
CA ASN A 331 19.44 -14.42 35.06
C ASN A 331 19.30 -14.07 36.54
N GLN A 332 18.30 -14.68 37.17
CA GLN A 332 18.03 -14.58 38.60
C GLN A 332 19.32 -14.90 39.37
N SER A 333 19.77 -13.94 40.19
CA SER A 333 20.83 -13.99 41.22
C SER A 333 22.18 -13.29 41.00
N ASN A 334 22.49 -12.69 39.84
CA ASN A 334 23.59 -11.70 39.72
C ASN A 334 23.39 -10.82 38.47
N ILE A 335 22.96 -9.56 38.65
CA ILE A 335 22.89 -8.60 37.55
C ILE A 335 24.31 -8.12 37.26
N GLN A 336 25.03 -8.79 36.35
CA GLN A 336 26.26 -8.25 35.81
C GLN A 336 25.91 -7.17 34.78
N GLN A 337 26.07 -5.90 35.16
CA GLN A 337 25.87 -4.77 34.26
C GLN A 337 27.15 -4.53 33.46
N PHE A 338 27.03 -4.54 32.13
CA PHE A 338 28.13 -4.29 31.20
C PHE A 338 28.07 -2.84 30.70
N ASN A 339 28.84 -1.96 31.36
CA ASN A 339 28.87 -0.53 31.11
C ASN A 339 30.25 -0.09 30.67
N TYR A 340 30.34 1.04 29.96
CA TYR A 340 31.63 1.69 29.72
C TYR A 340 32.23 2.14 31.06
N GLN A 341 33.37 1.56 31.45
CA GLN A 341 34.20 1.99 32.58
C GLN A 341 35.13 3.14 32.21
N ARG A 342 35.49 3.21 30.92
CA ARG A 342 36.26 4.30 30.31
C ARG A 342 35.68 4.61 28.95
N SER A 343 35.79 5.87 28.58
CA SER A 343 35.31 6.37 27.30
C SER A 343 36.15 5.76 26.19
N PRO A 344 35.55 5.24 25.10
CA PRO A 344 36.32 4.73 23.98
C PRO A 344 37.26 5.79 23.43
N GLU A 345 38.52 5.44 23.30
CA GLU A 345 39.51 6.27 22.64
C GLU A 345 39.48 5.99 21.14
N ILE A 346 39.20 7.03 20.37
CA ILE A 346 39.26 7.02 18.91
C ILE A 346 40.51 7.80 18.53
N THR A 347 41.33 7.23 17.65
CA THR A 347 42.54 7.86 17.09
C THR A 347 42.33 8.34 15.66
N GLY A 348 41.29 7.83 15.00
CA GLY A 348 40.84 8.36 13.73
C GLY A 348 39.45 7.90 13.32
N VAL A 349 38.83 8.70 12.45
CA VAL A 349 37.51 8.41 11.87
C VAL A 349 37.47 8.79 10.40
N ALA A 350 36.90 7.92 9.58
CA ALA A 350 36.69 8.15 8.17
C ALA A 350 35.29 7.70 7.78
N VAL A 351 34.67 8.38 6.80
CA VAL A 351 33.37 7.98 6.25
C VAL A 351 33.48 7.70 4.77
N ARG A 352 32.82 6.65 4.29
CA ARG A 352 32.75 6.33 2.87
C ARG A 352 31.43 5.67 2.51
N ALA A 353 30.91 5.96 1.33
CA ALA A 353 29.77 5.22 0.79
C ALA A 353 30.26 3.88 0.23
N ILE A 354 29.69 2.79 0.71
CA ILE A 354 29.98 1.42 0.26
C ILE A 354 28.82 0.80 -0.53
N GLY A 355 27.72 1.53 -0.69
CA GLY A 355 26.52 1.06 -1.35
C GLY A 355 25.37 2.04 -1.25
N GLY A 356 24.17 1.59 -1.63
CA GLY A 356 22.95 2.35 -1.45
C GLY A 356 21.70 1.58 -1.82
N VAL A 357 20.54 2.13 -1.46
CA VAL A 357 19.23 1.49 -1.57
C VAL A 357 18.33 2.22 -2.57
N THR A 358 17.67 1.45 -3.43
CA THR A 358 16.63 1.95 -4.33
C THR A 358 15.42 1.01 -4.34
N LEU A 359 14.30 1.49 -4.86
CA LEU A 359 13.11 0.66 -5.05
C LEU A 359 13.26 -0.17 -6.32
N ALA A 360 12.76 -1.40 -6.25
CA ALA A 360 12.58 -2.25 -7.41
C ALA A 360 11.19 -2.88 -7.40
N SER A 361 10.62 -3.00 -8.59
CA SER A 361 9.34 -3.65 -8.84
C SER A 361 9.55 -4.93 -9.64
N GLU A 362 8.77 -5.97 -9.35
CA GLU A 362 8.76 -7.23 -10.09
C GLU A 362 8.18 -6.99 -11.50
N CYS A 363 9.07 -6.70 -12.44
CA CYS A 363 8.73 -6.42 -13.82
C CYS A 363 10.00 -6.46 -14.69
N VAL A 364 9.78 -6.59 -15.99
CA VAL A 364 10.77 -6.38 -17.04
C VAL A 364 10.33 -5.18 -17.87
N LYS A 365 11.24 -4.23 -18.11
CA LYS A 365 11.00 -3.03 -18.93
C LYS A 365 11.43 -3.30 -20.37
N LEU A 366 10.51 -3.22 -21.31
CA LEU A 366 10.80 -3.23 -22.75
C LEU A 366 10.77 -1.80 -23.28
N LYS A 367 11.72 -1.46 -24.16
CA LYS A 367 11.85 -0.12 -24.75
C LYS A 367 11.74 -0.19 -26.27
N THR A 368 11.09 0.79 -26.85
CA THR A 368 11.03 1.06 -28.29
C THR A 368 10.62 -0.17 -29.10
N GLU A 369 9.40 -0.66 -28.86
CA GLU A 369 8.84 -1.77 -29.62
C GLU A 369 8.05 -1.25 -30.82
N LEU A 370 8.42 -1.68 -32.03
CA LEU A 370 7.63 -1.45 -33.24
C LEU A 370 6.43 -2.40 -33.26
N LEU A 371 5.22 -1.83 -33.19
CA LEU A 371 3.96 -2.58 -33.27
C LEU A 371 3.58 -2.89 -34.72
N GLY A 372 3.88 -1.97 -35.65
CA GLY A 372 3.59 -2.13 -37.06
C GLY A 372 3.47 -0.80 -37.80
N VAL A 373 2.97 -0.89 -39.04
CA VAL A 373 2.75 0.26 -39.93
C VAL A 373 1.25 0.46 -40.14
N SER A 374 0.78 1.69 -39.97
CA SER A 374 -0.62 2.03 -40.16
C SER A 374 -1.06 1.90 -41.62
N THR A 375 -2.23 1.30 -41.81
CA THR A 375 -2.95 1.22 -43.08
C THR A 375 -3.85 2.45 -43.34
N GLY A 376 -3.96 3.38 -42.38
CA GLY A 376 -4.85 4.55 -42.44
C GLY A 376 -6.34 4.24 -42.29
N LYS A 377 -6.72 3.03 -41.88
CA LYS A 377 -8.12 2.63 -41.66
C LYS A 377 -8.57 2.91 -40.21
N PRO A 378 -9.84 3.28 -39.97
CA PRO A 378 -10.37 3.37 -38.60
C PRO A 378 -10.38 2.02 -37.87
N GLY A 379 -10.25 2.04 -36.54
CA GLY A 379 -10.38 0.85 -35.70
C GLY A 379 -9.24 -0.16 -35.83
N GLN A 380 -8.06 0.26 -36.29
CA GLN A 380 -6.88 -0.61 -36.42
C GLN A 380 -6.44 -1.19 -35.08
N VAL A 381 -5.93 -2.41 -35.13
CA VAL A 381 -5.50 -3.19 -33.97
C VAL A 381 -4.08 -3.71 -34.20
N PHE A 382 -3.26 -3.64 -33.15
CA PHE A 382 -1.89 -4.16 -33.10
C PHE A 382 -1.69 -4.95 -31.80
N GLU A 383 -0.66 -5.78 -31.73
CA GLU A 383 -0.37 -6.61 -30.56
C GLU A 383 1.05 -6.36 -30.03
N LEU A 384 1.19 -6.29 -28.71
CA LEU A 384 2.48 -6.28 -28.03
C LEU A 384 3.10 -7.68 -27.98
N SER A 385 4.42 -7.74 -28.05
CA SER A 385 5.20 -8.98 -28.09
C SER A 385 5.20 -9.75 -26.76
N LYS A 386 5.05 -9.04 -25.63
CA LYS A 386 5.05 -9.60 -24.27
C LYS A 386 3.77 -9.26 -23.53
N ARG A 387 3.30 -10.22 -22.74
CA ARG A 387 2.07 -10.15 -21.93
C ARG A 387 2.20 -11.04 -20.68
N PRO A 388 1.45 -10.76 -19.60
CA PRO A 388 0.55 -9.61 -19.40
C PRO A 388 1.32 -8.29 -19.23
N VAL A 389 0.67 -7.18 -19.59
CA VAL A 389 1.20 -5.81 -19.53
C VAL A 389 0.71 -5.13 -18.26
N LEU A 390 1.62 -4.49 -17.52
CA LEU A 390 1.29 -3.76 -16.31
C LEU A 390 0.56 -2.44 -16.62
N GLN A 391 -0.10 -1.87 -15.61
CA GLN A 391 -0.74 -0.56 -15.71
C GLN A 391 0.30 0.51 -16.09
N ARG A 392 0.00 1.30 -17.14
CA ARG A 392 0.92 2.28 -17.72
C ARG A 392 1.19 3.45 -16.76
N GLN A 393 2.39 3.97 -16.83
CA GLN A 393 2.78 5.28 -16.30
C GLN A 393 2.72 6.31 -17.44
N PRO A 394 1.70 7.18 -17.50
CA PRO A 394 1.45 8.02 -18.68
C PRO A 394 2.62 8.94 -19.09
N ALA A 395 3.49 9.30 -18.15
CA ALA A 395 4.65 10.16 -18.40
C ALA A 395 5.75 9.48 -19.25
N THR A 396 5.85 8.16 -19.20
CA THR A 396 6.98 7.40 -19.79
C THR A 396 6.54 6.23 -20.66
N GLU A 397 5.32 5.74 -20.48
CA GLU A 397 4.78 4.54 -21.13
C GLU A 397 3.60 4.93 -22.01
N TYR A 398 3.86 5.24 -23.27
CA TYR A 398 2.85 5.67 -24.24
C TYR A 398 3.20 5.23 -25.67
N ILE A 399 2.25 5.42 -26.57
CA ILE A 399 2.45 5.15 -28.00
C ILE A 399 2.93 6.41 -28.70
N GLU A 400 3.97 6.27 -29.52
CA GLU A 400 4.33 7.26 -30.52
C GLU A 400 3.96 6.76 -31.91
N VAL A 401 3.34 7.63 -32.69
CA VAL A 401 3.11 7.41 -34.12
C VAL A 401 4.07 8.30 -34.89
N HIS A 402 4.79 7.72 -35.83
CA HIS A 402 5.85 8.34 -36.62
C HIS A 402 5.41 8.40 -38.10
N PRO A 403 4.77 9.51 -38.54
CA PRO A 403 4.33 9.64 -39.93
C PRO A 403 5.51 9.94 -40.87
N LEU A 404 5.40 9.55 -42.14
CA LEU A 404 6.50 9.68 -43.13
C LEU A 404 6.97 11.13 -43.36
N ASN A 405 6.07 12.12 -43.25
CA ASN A 405 6.34 13.52 -43.60
C ASN A 405 5.90 14.50 -42.49
N ALA A 406 5.84 14.05 -41.24
CA ALA A 406 5.43 14.87 -40.11
C ALA A 406 6.25 14.49 -38.86
N PRO A 407 6.36 15.38 -37.85
CA PRO A 407 6.97 15.00 -36.58
C PRO A 407 6.23 13.84 -35.93
N SER A 408 6.93 13.09 -35.07
CA SER A 408 6.31 12.07 -34.24
C SER A 408 5.26 12.70 -33.32
N GLU A 409 4.16 12.00 -33.13
CA GLU A 409 3.05 12.42 -32.29
C GLU A 409 2.92 11.44 -31.13
N SER A 410 2.82 11.95 -29.90
CA SER A 410 2.51 11.16 -28.72
C SER A 410 1.00 10.98 -28.59
N TRP A 411 0.59 9.74 -28.34
CA TRP A 411 -0.81 9.38 -28.19
C TRP A 411 -1.10 9.10 -26.71
N GLN A 412 -2.33 9.34 -26.29
CA GLN A 412 -2.79 9.16 -24.91
C GLN A 412 -3.70 7.93 -24.79
N GLU A 413 -3.46 7.13 -23.74
CA GLU A 413 -4.32 6.00 -23.44
C GLU A 413 -5.65 6.45 -22.81
N VAL A 414 -6.76 5.87 -23.29
CA VAL A 414 -8.10 6.07 -22.73
C VAL A 414 -8.77 4.75 -22.36
N LYS A 415 -9.68 4.80 -21.39
CA LYS A 415 -10.50 3.63 -20.99
C LYS A 415 -11.53 3.24 -22.07
N HIS A 416 -12.00 4.22 -22.83
CA HIS A 416 -12.94 4.07 -23.93
C HIS A 416 -12.90 5.29 -24.86
N PHE A 417 -13.33 5.13 -26.11
CA PHE A 417 -13.34 6.24 -27.07
C PHE A 417 -14.56 7.16 -26.99
N GLY A 418 -15.55 6.89 -26.12
CA GLY A 418 -16.84 7.61 -26.14
C GLY A 418 -16.76 9.13 -25.99
N ALA A 419 -15.73 9.64 -25.29
CA ALA A 419 -15.46 11.06 -25.13
C ALA A 419 -14.44 11.63 -26.13
N SER A 420 -13.88 10.79 -27.01
CA SER A 420 -12.83 11.16 -27.96
C SER A 420 -13.41 11.73 -29.25
N GLY A 421 -12.93 12.90 -29.65
CA GLY A 421 -13.16 13.51 -30.96
C GLY A 421 -12.34 12.84 -32.07
N ALA A 422 -12.61 13.22 -33.32
CA ALA A 422 -11.97 12.62 -34.50
C ALA A 422 -10.48 12.95 -34.64
N ASP A 423 -10.00 14.01 -33.98
CA ASP A 423 -8.61 14.47 -34.03
C ASP A 423 -7.84 14.14 -32.73
N ASP A 424 -8.50 13.56 -31.73
CA ASP A 424 -7.86 13.26 -30.44
C ASP A 424 -6.93 12.03 -30.60
N PRO A 425 -5.61 12.15 -30.35
CA PRO A 425 -4.66 11.06 -30.52
C PRO A 425 -4.78 10.04 -29.38
N HIS A 426 -5.88 9.30 -29.36
CA HIS A 426 -6.24 8.34 -28.33
C HIS A 426 -6.09 6.89 -28.79
N TYR A 427 -5.67 6.03 -27.87
CA TYR A 427 -5.63 4.58 -28.06
C TYR A 427 -6.13 3.84 -26.81
N LEU A 428 -6.43 2.56 -26.95
CA LEU A 428 -6.78 1.65 -25.86
C LEU A 428 -5.81 0.47 -25.85
N ILE A 429 -5.37 0.03 -24.67
CA ILE A 429 -4.61 -1.22 -24.52
C ILE A 429 -5.36 -2.17 -23.59
N ASP A 430 -5.52 -3.41 -24.04
CA ASP A 430 -5.94 -4.51 -23.18
C ASP A 430 -4.72 -5.13 -22.48
N ASN A 431 -4.69 -5.04 -21.15
CA ASN A 431 -3.54 -5.42 -20.34
C ASN A 431 -3.23 -6.93 -20.37
N ALA A 432 -4.26 -7.76 -20.48
CA ALA A 432 -4.12 -9.20 -20.42
C ALA A 432 -3.60 -9.76 -21.76
N SER A 433 -4.16 -9.29 -22.87
CA SER A 433 -3.80 -9.72 -24.23
C SER A 433 -2.62 -8.94 -24.82
N GLY A 434 -2.41 -7.69 -24.40
CA GLY A 434 -1.46 -6.77 -25.03
C GLY A 434 -2.00 -6.15 -26.32
N THR A 435 -3.31 -6.20 -26.54
CA THR A 435 -3.96 -5.68 -27.76
C THR A 435 -4.10 -4.17 -27.70
N VAL A 436 -3.54 -3.46 -28.68
CA VAL A 436 -3.65 -2.02 -28.87
C VAL A 436 -4.70 -1.72 -29.93
N GLN A 437 -5.68 -0.87 -29.62
CA GLN A 437 -6.70 -0.43 -30.56
C GLN A 437 -6.69 1.09 -30.74
N PHE A 438 -6.87 1.54 -31.98
CA PHE A 438 -7.06 2.94 -32.36
C PHE A 438 -8.52 3.28 -32.66
N GLY A 439 -8.80 4.58 -32.76
CA GLY A 439 -10.14 5.13 -32.86
C GLY A 439 -11.04 4.48 -33.94
N PRO A 440 -12.21 3.91 -33.58
CA PRO A 440 -13.13 3.32 -34.54
C PRO A 440 -14.06 4.34 -35.20
N LEU A 441 -14.52 4.00 -36.40
CA LEU A 441 -15.64 4.69 -37.07
C LEU A 441 -16.93 3.94 -36.75
N ILE A 442 -17.89 4.60 -36.11
CA ILE A 442 -19.19 4.01 -35.78
C ILE A 442 -20.28 4.65 -36.64
N ARG A 443 -21.15 3.80 -37.19
CA ARG A 443 -22.35 4.24 -37.92
C ARG A 443 -23.53 4.38 -36.98
N GLU A 444 -24.08 5.58 -36.85
CA GLU A 444 -25.27 5.81 -36.02
C GLU A 444 -26.57 5.67 -36.85
N PRO A 445 -27.61 4.99 -36.35
CA PRO A 445 -28.89 4.91 -37.06
C PRO A 445 -29.60 6.27 -37.14
N ASN A 446 -29.93 6.73 -38.34
CA ASN A 446 -30.64 7.99 -38.65
C ASN A 446 -31.85 8.32 -37.75
N GLN A 447 -32.55 7.29 -37.26
CA GLN A 447 -33.73 7.48 -36.41
C GLN A 447 -33.41 8.00 -35.00
N LEU A 448 -32.21 7.73 -34.46
CA LEU A 448 -31.85 8.08 -33.09
C LEU A 448 -31.51 9.57 -32.98
N GLN A 449 -30.69 10.09 -33.89
CA GLN A 449 -30.33 11.51 -33.92
C GLN A 449 -31.52 12.41 -34.23
N LYS A 450 -32.40 12.01 -35.16
CA LYS A 450 -33.64 12.73 -35.43
C LYS A 450 -34.51 12.84 -34.17
N LYS A 451 -34.62 11.75 -33.39
CA LYS A 451 -35.33 11.74 -32.11
C LYS A 451 -34.64 12.56 -31.00
N ILE A 452 -33.30 12.59 -30.96
CA ILE A 452 -32.53 13.43 -30.03
C ILE A 452 -32.72 14.91 -30.36
N TYR A 453 -32.65 15.27 -31.64
CA TYR A 453 -32.87 16.62 -32.12
C TYR A 453 -34.32 17.08 -31.87
N GLU A 454 -35.31 16.23 -32.20
CA GLU A 454 -36.71 16.45 -31.87
C GLU A 454 -36.90 16.61 -30.34
N ARG A 455 -36.26 15.79 -29.51
CA ARG A 455 -36.30 15.96 -28.04
C ARG A 455 -35.66 17.24 -27.56
N ALA A 456 -34.49 17.62 -28.06
CA ALA A 456 -33.79 18.84 -27.67
C ALA A 456 -34.62 20.08 -28.03
N ALA A 457 -35.24 20.08 -29.22
CA ALA A 457 -36.17 21.12 -29.64
C ALA A 457 -37.40 21.19 -28.71
N ILE A 458 -37.97 20.04 -28.32
CA ILE A 458 -39.12 19.97 -27.40
C ILE A 458 -38.75 20.37 -25.96
N GLN A 459 -37.57 19.98 -25.45
CA GLN A 459 -37.12 20.24 -24.08
C GLN A 459 -36.65 21.69 -23.85
N SER A 460 -36.27 22.42 -24.91
CA SER A 460 -35.96 23.85 -24.82
C SER A 460 -37.18 24.73 -24.47
N TRP A 461 -38.40 24.19 -24.56
CA TRP A 461 -39.65 24.88 -24.23
C TRP A 461 -40.09 24.58 -22.79
N GLY A 462 -39.35 25.13 -21.83
CA GLY A 462 -39.51 24.81 -20.40
C GLY A 462 -39.41 25.98 -19.42
N ARG A 463 -39.98 27.17 -19.71
CA ARG A 463 -40.63 28.11 -18.75
C ARG A 463 -40.95 29.47 -19.39
N PRO A 464 -42.23 29.88 -19.47
CA PRO A 464 -42.59 31.29 -19.58
C PRO A 464 -42.78 31.86 -18.17
N SER A 465 -41.77 32.53 -17.61
CA SER A 465 -41.95 33.37 -16.42
C SER A 465 -41.39 34.77 -16.62
N ARG A 466 -42.31 35.70 -16.92
CA ARG A 466 -42.30 37.14 -16.65
C ARG A 466 -40.94 37.86 -16.72
N ILE A 467 -40.53 38.24 -17.93
CA ILE A 467 -40.02 39.60 -18.18
C ILE A 467 -40.65 40.04 -19.51
N ARG A 468 -41.60 40.98 -19.44
CA ARG A 468 -42.10 41.73 -20.59
C ARG A 468 -41.68 43.17 -20.33
N GLN A 469 -40.70 43.68 -21.07
CA GLN A 469 -40.65 45.03 -21.64
C GLN A 469 -39.26 45.34 -22.22
N SER A 470 -39.26 45.88 -23.44
CA SER A 470 -38.12 46.18 -24.33
C SER A 470 -37.38 44.92 -24.81
N VAL A 471 -37.48 44.49 -26.06
CA VAL A 471 -37.11 45.23 -27.28
C VAL A 471 -38.06 44.86 -28.42
N THR A 472 -38.68 45.87 -29.01
CA THR A 472 -39.29 45.83 -30.35
C THR A 472 -38.20 45.79 -31.41
N SER A 473 -38.43 45.00 -32.46
CA SER A 473 -37.56 44.75 -33.62
C SER A 473 -36.38 43.82 -33.32
N LEU A 474 -36.48 42.60 -33.85
CA LEU A 474 -35.44 41.83 -34.54
C LEU A 474 -36.19 40.65 -35.21
N ALA A 475 -35.81 40.35 -36.45
CA ALA A 475 -36.52 39.43 -37.33
C ALA A 475 -36.49 37.98 -36.82
N GLU A 476 -37.38 37.13 -37.32
CA GLU A 476 -37.45 35.68 -37.07
C GLU A 476 -36.16 34.90 -37.46
N SER A 477 -35.07 35.57 -37.83
CA SER A 477 -33.79 34.97 -38.24
C SER A 477 -32.79 34.70 -37.11
N ASP A 478 -32.98 35.25 -35.90
CA ASP A 478 -31.90 35.33 -34.91
C ASP A 478 -31.89 34.22 -33.85
N TYR A 479 -32.76 33.21 -33.98
CA TYR A 479 -32.79 32.02 -33.11
C TYR A 479 -32.55 30.70 -33.87
N MET A 480 -31.82 30.75 -34.99
CA MET A 480 -31.26 29.54 -35.60
C MET A 480 -29.79 29.42 -35.15
N PRO A 481 -29.42 28.37 -34.39
CA PRO A 481 -28.00 28.13 -34.14
C PRO A 481 -27.28 27.93 -35.48
N ALA A 482 -26.12 28.58 -35.57
CA ALA A 482 -25.32 28.67 -36.77
C ALA A 482 -24.91 27.28 -37.31
N VAL A 483 -24.91 27.18 -38.63
CA VAL A 483 -24.29 26.14 -39.47
C VAL A 483 -24.93 24.74 -39.38
N LEU A 484 -25.85 24.48 -40.31
CA LEU A 484 -26.17 23.14 -40.77
C LEU A 484 -24.90 22.52 -41.39
N GLU A 485 -24.22 21.63 -40.67
CA GLU A 485 -23.39 20.64 -41.35
C GLU A 485 -24.30 19.76 -42.26
N PRO A 486 -23.84 19.36 -43.45
CA PRO A 486 -24.65 18.55 -44.36
C PRO A 486 -25.11 17.26 -43.68
N ILE A 487 -26.39 16.92 -43.82
CA ILE A 487 -27.03 15.71 -43.25
C ILE A 487 -26.28 14.41 -43.62
N ASP A 488 -25.49 14.43 -44.68
CA ASP A 488 -24.68 13.27 -45.10
C ASP A 488 -23.48 12.96 -44.18
N ARG A 489 -22.96 13.92 -43.41
CA ARG A 489 -21.89 13.67 -42.40
C ARG A 489 -22.39 13.07 -41.08
N LEU A 490 -23.70 13.03 -40.87
CA LEU A 490 -24.31 12.62 -39.59
C LEU A 490 -24.46 11.10 -39.42
N ASN A 491 -24.12 10.30 -40.45
CA ASN A 491 -24.26 8.83 -40.41
C ASN A 491 -23.03 8.10 -39.87
N GLU A 492 -21.86 8.74 -39.85
CA GLU A 492 -20.59 8.14 -39.47
C GLU A 492 -19.87 9.07 -38.51
N ARG A 493 -19.60 8.59 -37.30
CA ARG A 493 -18.84 9.35 -36.30
C ARG A 493 -17.53 8.63 -36.02
N GLN A 494 -16.43 9.37 -36.20
CA GLN A 494 -15.09 8.93 -35.84
C GLN A 494 -14.86 9.22 -34.36
N TYR A 495 -14.43 8.20 -33.61
CA TYR A 495 -14.10 8.32 -32.20
C TYR A 495 -12.61 8.09 -32.01
N GLY A 496 -11.84 9.15 -31.71
CA GLY A 496 -10.39 9.11 -31.68
C GLY A 496 -9.76 9.22 -33.08
N LYS A 497 -8.54 9.75 -33.15
CA LYS A 497 -7.77 9.94 -34.37
C LYS A 497 -7.38 8.60 -35.00
N VAL A 498 -7.30 8.59 -36.33
CA VAL A 498 -6.78 7.44 -37.10
C VAL A 498 -5.31 7.70 -37.43
N PRO A 499 -4.37 6.78 -37.08
CA PRO A 499 -2.98 6.94 -37.46
C PRO A 499 -2.81 7.07 -38.98
N PRO A 500 -2.05 8.05 -39.50
CA PRO A 500 -1.89 8.25 -40.95
C PRO A 500 -1.35 7.01 -41.67
N ILE A 501 -1.74 6.81 -42.93
CA ILE A 501 -1.22 5.69 -43.72
C ILE A 501 0.31 5.74 -43.85
N GLY A 502 0.96 4.59 -43.67
CA GLY A 502 2.41 4.46 -43.74
C GLY A 502 3.14 4.94 -42.49
N ALA A 503 2.44 5.43 -41.47
CA ALA A 503 3.06 5.81 -40.20
C ALA A 503 3.49 4.57 -39.40
N GLU A 504 4.71 4.58 -38.88
CA GLU A 504 5.19 3.54 -37.98
C GLU A 504 4.66 3.81 -36.56
N ILE A 505 4.31 2.74 -35.84
CA ILE A 505 3.70 2.83 -34.52
C ILE A 505 4.62 2.15 -33.52
N TYR A 506 5.08 2.90 -32.52
CA TYR A 506 5.99 2.43 -31.50
C TYR A 506 5.34 2.51 -30.11
N MET A 507 5.57 1.49 -29.29
CA MET A 507 5.41 1.62 -27.85
C MET A 507 6.75 2.09 -27.26
N THR A 508 6.79 3.28 -26.65
CA THR A 508 8.04 3.90 -26.18
C THR A 508 8.70 3.08 -25.09
N THR A 509 7.94 2.72 -24.06
CA THR A 509 8.34 1.81 -22.98
C THR A 509 7.10 1.14 -22.41
N TYR A 510 7.20 -0.12 -22.04
CA TYR A 510 6.16 -0.79 -21.27
C TYR A 510 6.75 -1.86 -20.35
N ARG A 511 5.97 -2.24 -19.34
CA ARG A 511 6.36 -3.23 -18.35
C ARG A 511 5.51 -4.48 -18.44
N VAL A 512 6.15 -5.62 -18.27
CA VAL A 512 5.50 -6.93 -18.16
C VAL A 512 5.98 -7.67 -16.92
N GLY A 513 5.20 -8.63 -16.47
CA GLY A 513 5.40 -9.33 -15.19
C GLY A 513 4.23 -9.04 -14.27
N GLY A 514 4.49 -8.89 -12.98
CA GLY A 514 3.47 -8.84 -11.96
C GLY A 514 3.03 -10.24 -11.54
N GLY A 515 2.46 -10.33 -10.34
CA GLY A 515 1.92 -11.58 -9.83
C GLY A 515 2.23 -11.82 -8.37
N SER A 516 1.54 -12.81 -7.80
CA SER A 516 1.78 -13.28 -6.44
C SER A 516 3.16 -13.95 -6.30
N GLY A 517 3.68 -14.52 -7.40
CA GLY A 517 5.02 -15.10 -7.46
C GLY A 517 6.14 -14.10 -7.18
N GLY A 518 5.89 -12.79 -7.36
CA GLY A 518 6.83 -11.74 -7.01
C GLY A 518 7.02 -11.54 -5.49
N ASN A 519 6.17 -12.10 -4.64
CA ASN A 519 6.25 -11.92 -3.20
C ASN A 519 7.35 -12.80 -2.58
N VAL A 520 8.62 -12.40 -2.77
CA VAL A 520 9.80 -13.15 -2.36
C VAL A 520 10.29 -12.75 -0.97
N CYS A 521 10.89 -13.70 -0.25
CA CYS A 521 11.43 -13.44 1.09
C CYS A 521 12.60 -12.44 1.09
N ALA A 522 12.92 -11.91 2.27
CA ALA A 522 14.15 -11.17 2.49
C ALA A 522 15.37 -11.99 2.05
N GLY A 523 16.30 -11.35 1.36
CA GLY A 523 17.51 -11.94 0.84
C GLY A 523 17.34 -12.85 -0.38
N ALA A 524 16.17 -12.91 -1.02
CA ALA A 524 15.96 -13.73 -2.22
C ALA A 524 16.57 -13.13 -3.49
N LEU A 525 16.57 -11.79 -3.62
CA LEU A 525 17.10 -11.06 -4.77
C LEU A 525 18.61 -10.85 -4.62
N ARG A 526 19.41 -11.68 -5.31
CA ARG A 526 20.88 -11.64 -5.21
C ARG A 526 21.62 -11.63 -6.55
N VAL A 527 20.93 -11.89 -7.66
CA VAL A 527 21.54 -12.06 -8.98
C VAL A 527 21.36 -10.79 -9.79
N LEU A 528 22.45 -10.23 -10.31
CA LEU A 528 22.41 -9.16 -11.32
C LEU A 528 22.29 -9.80 -12.71
N LYS A 529 21.29 -9.39 -13.50
CA LYS A 529 21.11 -9.91 -14.87
C LYS A 529 22.14 -9.35 -15.86
N SER A 530 22.58 -8.12 -15.62
CA SER A 530 23.66 -7.46 -16.33
C SER A 530 24.74 -7.05 -15.34
N SER A 531 26.01 -7.29 -15.67
CA SER A 531 27.13 -6.80 -14.87
C SER A 531 27.14 -5.27 -14.87
N ILE A 532 27.09 -4.68 -13.69
CA ILE A 532 27.32 -3.24 -13.50
C ILE A 532 28.77 -3.11 -13.00
N PRO A 533 29.61 -2.24 -13.60
CA PRO A 533 30.95 -1.97 -13.08
C PRO A 533 30.89 -1.62 -11.59
N TYR A 534 31.99 -1.81 -10.84
CA TYR A 534 32.13 -1.48 -9.41
C TYR A 534 31.13 -2.14 -8.42
N VAL A 535 30.00 -2.70 -8.84
CA VAL A 535 29.03 -3.38 -7.96
C VAL A 535 29.50 -4.80 -7.64
N LYS A 536 29.58 -5.13 -6.36
CA LYS A 536 29.96 -6.45 -5.84
C LYS A 536 28.75 -7.38 -5.71
N GLN A 537 27.66 -6.86 -5.13
CA GLN A 537 26.47 -7.65 -4.83
C GLN A 537 25.23 -6.77 -4.71
N VAL A 538 24.07 -7.41 -4.79
CA VAL A 538 22.76 -6.81 -4.52
C VAL A 538 22.01 -7.71 -3.56
N VAL A 539 21.22 -7.13 -2.66
CA VAL A 539 20.38 -7.87 -1.72
C VAL A 539 19.12 -7.06 -1.37
N ASN A 540 17.97 -7.71 -1.28
CA ASN A 540 16.80 -7.15 -0.61
C ASN A 540 16.84 -7.53 0.87
N TYR A 541 16.74 -6.55 1.77
CA TYR A 541 16.71 -6.84 3.20
C TYR A 541 15.29 -6.99 3.75
N GLU A 542 14.34 -6.35 3.09
CA GLU A 542 12.91 -6.51 3.36
C GLU A 542 12.35 -7.52 2.34
N PRO A 543 11.30 -8.29 2.69
CA PRO A 543 10.58 -9.09 1.71
C PRO A 543 10.02 -8.19 0.58
N ALA A 544 9.74 -8.79 -0.57
CA ALA A 544 8.94 -8.14 -1.60
C ALA A 544 7.48 -8.47 -1.37
N GLU A 545 6.64 -7.44 -1.43
CA GLU A 545 5.22 -7.53 -1.08
C GLU A 545 4.35 -6.75 -2.07
N GLY A 546 3.04 -6.98 -2.01
CA GLY A 546 2.05 -6.29 -2.84
C GLY A 546 1.82 -6.91 -4.23
N GLY A 547 2.55 -7.96 -4.58
CA GLY A 547 2.36 -8.70 -5.83
C GLY A 547 1.04 -9.45 -5.85
N ARG A 548 0.24 -9.28 -6.90
CA ARG A 548 -1.03 -9.98 -7.09
C ARG A 548 -1.17 -10.46 -8.53
N ASP A 549 -1.69 -11.67 -8.69
CA ASP A 549 -1.97 -12.22 -10.02
C ASP A 549 -3.05 -11.41 -10.73
N ALA A 550 -3.11 -11.57 -12.05
CA ALA A 550 -4.18 -11.00 -12.85
C ALA A 550 -5.53 -11.49 -12.33
N GLU A 551 -6.55 -10.64 -12.40
CA GLU A 551 -7.88 -10.98 -11.94
C GLU A 551 -8.42 -12.20 -12.71
N SER A 552 -8.84 -13.21 -11.97
CA SER A 552 -9.50 -14.39 -12.54
C SER A 552 -10.94 -14.07 -12.95
N LEU A 553 -11.49 -14.86 -13.86
CA LEU A 553 -12.90 -14.72 -14.25
C LEU A 553 -13.86 -14.85 -13.05
N ASN A 554 -13.55 -15.74 -12.10
CA ASN A 554 -14.36 -15.93 -10.90
C ASN A 554 -14.33 -14.69 -9.98
N GLN A 555 -13.18 -14.02 -9.85
CA GLN A 555 -13.10 -12.76 -9.11
C GLN A 555 -13.86 -11.65 -9.83
N ALA A 556 -13.76 -11.60 -11.17
CA ALA A 556 -14.56 -10.67 -11.96
C ALA A 556 -16.07 -10.93 -11.80
N MET A 557 -16.50 -12.20 -11.67
CA MET A 557 -17.89 -12.56 -11.39
C MET A 557 -18.43 -11.96 -10.08
N ILE A 558 -17.56 -11.78 -9.09
CA ILE A 558 -17.91 -11.14 -7.82
C ILE A 558 -17.92 -9.61 -7.96
N ARG A 559 -16.93 -9.05 -8.65
CA ARG A 559 -16.76 -7.59 -8.84
C ARG A 559 -17.79 -6.96 -9.78
N VAL A 560 -18.14 -7.63 -10.87
CA VAL A 560 -18.95 -7.07 -11.97
C VAL A 560 -20.36 -6.67 -11.53
N PRO A 561 -21.12 -7.49 -10.76
CA PRO A 561 -22.40 -7.06 -10.22
C PRO A 561 -22.30 -5.76 -9.42
N GLU A 562 -21.20 -5.57 -8.69
CA GLU A 562 -20.98 -4.33 -7.95
C GLU A 562 -20.81 -3.13 -8.89
N ILE A 563 -20.01 -3.26 -9.95
CA ILE A 563 -19.83 -2.20 -10.97
C ILE A 563 -21.15 -1.89 -11.68
N LEU A 564 -21.95 -2.91 -11.97
CA LEU A 564 -23.24 -2.71 -12.63
C LEU A 564 -24.25 -2.01 -11.72
N ARG A 565 -24.15 -2.23 -10.40
CA ARG A 565 -25.00 -1.59 -9.39
C ARG A 565 -24.59 -0.13 -9.17
N THR A 566 -23.32 0.10 -8.86
CA THR A 566 -22.74 1.44 -8.73
C THR A 566 -22.16 1.86 -10.08
N ARG A 567 -22.99 2.52 -10.91
CA ARG A 567 -22.44 3.33 -12.00
C ARG A 567 -21.50 4.39 -11.41
N GLU A 568 -20.77 5.14 -12.23
CA GLU A 568 -19.89 6.25 -11.80
C GLU A 568 -20.61 7.37 -11.01
N THR A 569 -21.88 7.18 -10.67
CA THR A 569 -22.71 8.07 -9.87
C THR A 569 -23.27 7.35 -8.65
N ALA A 570 -23.11 7.91 -7.46
CA ALA A 570 -23.70 7.44 -6.22
C ALA A 570 -25.15 7.96 -6.07
N ILE A 571 -26.11 7.05 -5.93
CA ILE A 571 -27.55 7.38 -5.80
C ILE A 571 -28.13 6.88 -4.48
N SER A 572 -27.88 5.62 -4.12
CA SER A 572 -28.37 5.03 -2.86
C SER A 572 -27.39 5.27 -1.70
N PRO A 573 -27.84 5.18 -0.43
CA PRO A 573 -26.97 5.23 0.74
C PRO A 573 -25.75 4.29 0.64
N GLU A 574 -25.98 3.07 0.17
CA GLU A 574 -24.96 2.04 -0.02
C GLU A 574 -23.96 2.40 -1.13
N ASP A 575 -24.39 3.16 -2.14
CA ASP A 575 -23.48 3.66 -3.18
C ASP A 575 -22.52 4.71 -2.61
N PHE A 576 -22.97 5.57 -1.70
CA PHE A 576 -22.12 6.56 -1.02
C PHE A 576 -21.13 5.90 -0.06
N GLU A 577 -21.56 4.89 0.69
CA GLU A 577 -20.69 4.07 1.54
C GLU A 577 -19.57 3.41 0.71
N ARG A 578 -19.93 2.79 -0.42
CA ARG A 578 -18.96 2.16 -1.32
C ARG A 578 -18.01 3.15 -1.97
N THR A 579 -18.53 4.28 -2.46
CA THR A 579 -17.69 5.30 -3.11
C THR A 579 -16.64 5.82 -2.12
N ALA A 580 -17.00 5.98 -0.85
CA ALA A 580 -16.04 6.35 0.18
C ALA A 580 -15.01 5.24 0.47
N GLN A 581 -15.41 3.96 0.47
CA GLN A 581 -14.46 2.84 0.64
C GLN A 581 -13.48 2.68 -0.53
N GLN A 582 -13.85 3.11 -1.73
CA GLN A 582 -12.98 3.08 -2.92
C GLN A 582 -11.97 4.23 -2.97
N PHE A 583 -12.02 5.16 -2.02
CA PHE A 583 -11.10 6.28 -1.94
C PHE A 583 -9.69 5.84 -1.53
N ASP A 584 -8.72 5.96 -2.46
CA ASP A 584 -7.32 5.59 -2.23
C ASP A 584 -6.38 6.78 -2.49
N LEU A 585 -5.98 7.45 -1.40
CA LEU A 585 -4.97 8.51 -1.35
C LEU A 585 -4.01 8.27 -0.16
N GLY A 586 -3.55 7.02 0.03
CA GLY A 586 -2.59 6.66 1.08
C GLY A 586 -3.16 6.54 2.50
N ARG A 587 -4.44 6.87 2.71
CA ARG A 587 -5.26 6.49 3.88
C ARG A 587 -6.56 5.90 3.36
N ALA A 588 -6.70 4.58 3.40
CA ALA A 588 -7.96 3.92 3.03
C ALA A 588 -9.07 4.26 4.03
N VAL A 589 -10.32 4.11 3.64
CA VAL A 589 -11.49 4.16 4.56
C VAL A 589 -11.75 2.75 5.08
N TYR A 590 -11.72 2.56 6.40
CA TYR A 590 -12.04 1.27 7.01
C TYR A 590 -13.56 1.06 7.04
N PHE A 591 -14.27 2.04 7.60
CA PHE A 591 -15.71 1.97 7.81
C PHE A 591 -16.37 3.22 7.21
N ALA A 592 -17.43 2.99 6.44
CA ALA A 592 -18.30 4.03 5.93
C ALA A 592 -19.76 3.65 6.18
N HIS A 593 -20.52 4.55 6.80
CA HIS A 593 -21.94 4.32 7.07
C HIS A 593 -22.76 5.58 6.77
N CYS A 594 -23.73 5.45 5.88
CA CYS A 594 -24.66 6.51 5.57
C CYS A 594 -25.79 6.50 6.59
N VAL A 595 -26.01 7.62 7.27
CA VAL A 595 -27.09 7.75 8.26
C VAL A 595 -28.43 7.66 7.53
N ARG A 596 -29.28 6.70 7.93
CA ARG A 596 -30.58 6.43 7.29
C ARG A 596 -31.78 6.94 8.10
N ALA A 597 -31.58 7.25 9.37
CA ALA A 597 -32.65 7.68 10.24
C ALA A 597 -33.21 9.05 9.79
N PRO A 598 -34.52 9.17 9.47
CA PRO A 598 -35.10 10.41 8.94
C PRO A 598 -34.96 11.61 9.87
N HIS A 599 -34.92 11.37 11.19
CA HIS A 599 -34.79 12.40 12.20
C HIS A 599 -33.34 12.92 12.36
N LEU A 600 -32.37 12.21 11.78
CA LEU A 600 -30.95 12.59 11.78
C LEU A 600 -30.48 13.10 10.42
N THR A 601 -31.37 13.19 9.43
CA THR A 601 -31.02 13.61 8.06
C THR A 601 -31.87 14.79 7.61
N THR A 602 -31.40 15.53 6.62
CA THR A 602 -32.13 16.64 5.99
C THR A 602 -32.29 16.32 4.51
N PRO A 603 -33.47 16.51 3.89
CA PRO A 603 -33.64 16.27 2.46
C PRO A 603 -32.57 16.99 1.62
N GLY A 604 -31.94 16.26 0.70
CA GLY A 604 -30.85 16.76 -0.12
C GLY A 604 -29.47 16.75 0.56
N VAL A 605 -29.36 16.31 1.82
CA VAL A 605 -28.08 16.15 2.52
C VAL A 605 -27.86 14.69 2.92
N ILE A 606 -26.74 14.13 2.50
CA ILE A 606 -26.31 12.77 2.83
C ILE A 606 -25.21 12.86 3.88
N ARG A 607 -25.46 12.27 5.05
CA ARG A 607 -24.50 12.24 6.16
C ARG A 607 -23.78 10.90 6.16
N LEU A 608 -22.45 10.95 6.03
CA LEU A 608 -21.60 9.78 5.96
C LEU A 608 -20.65 9.76 7.15
N LEU A 609 -20.80 8.74 7.99
CA LEU A 609 -19.89 8.46 9.10
C LEU A 609 -18.67 7.71 8.57
N ILE A 610 -17.47 8.18 8.86
CA ILE A 610 -16.22 7.60 8.36
C ILE A 610 -15.26 7.28 9.51
N ILE A 611 -14.66 6.09 9.45
CA ILE A 611 -13.50 5.70 10.26
C ILE A 611 -12.33 5.47 9.30
N PRO A 612 -11.21 6.19 9.47
CA PRO A 612 -10.04 6.00 8.61
C PRO A 612 -9.35 4.67 8.91
N GLN A 613 -8.72 4.08 7.91
CA GLN A 613 -7.81 2.95 8.10
C GLN A 613 -6.56 3.47 8.82
N ILE A 614 -6.25 2.88 9.97
CA ILE A 614 -5.01 3.12 10.71
C ILE A 614 -4.26 1.80 10.87
N LYS A 615 -2.92 1.87 10.92
CA LYS A 615 -2.09 0.72 11.24
C LYS A 615 -2.06 0.57 12.76
N ILE A 616 -2.62 -0.50 13.29
CA ILE A 616 -2.58 -0.82 14.72
C ILE A 616 -1.35 -1.71 14.95
N GLU A 617 -0.35 -1.19 15.65
CA GLU A 617 0.91 -1.92 15.91
C GLU A 617 0.81 -2.83 17.15
N SER A 618 0.08 -2.39 18.17
CA SER A 618 -0.21 -3.17 19.38
C SER A 618 -1.55 -2.76 20.00
N PHE A 619 -2.09 -3.63 20.85
CA PHE A 619 -3.32 -3.42 21.61
C PHE A 619 -3.06 -3.17 23.10
N ASP A 620 -1.81 -2.91 23.50
CA ASP A 620 -1.44 -2.86 24.93
C ASP A 620 -2.12 -1.71 25.68
N GLN A 621 -2.46 -0.61 25.00
CA GLN A 621 -3.15 0.56 25.57
C GLN A 621 -4.51 0.84 24.90
N GLY A 622 -5.01 -0.07 24.06
CA GLY A 622 -6.22 0.16 23.25
C GLY A 622 -6.08 1.28 22.22
N LEU A 623 -7.23 1.89 21.86
CA LEU A 623 -7.30 2.88 20.78
C LEU A 623 -8.00 4.16 21.24
N HIS A 624 -7.21 5.21 21.42
CA HIS A 624 -7.73 6.51 21.84
C HIS A 624 -8.59 7.14 20.71
N PRO A 625 -9.83 7.61 21.00
CA PRO A 625 -10.73 8.21 20.02
C PRO A 625 -10.12 9.32 19.15
N ASP A 626 -9.21 10.13 19.70
CA ASP A 626 -8.59 11.23 18.96
C ASP A 626 -7.66 10.76 17.83
N GLN A 627 -7.16 9.51 17.88
CA GLN A 627 -6.41 8.91 16.78
C GLN A 627 -7.31 8.62 15.56
N LEU A 628 -8.63 8.55 15.77
CA LEU A 628 -9.64 8.30 14.73
C LEU A 628 -10.27 9.59 14.19
N GLN A 629 -9.77 10.76 14.61
CA GLN A 629 -10.26 12.04 14.11
C GLN A 629 -9.86 12.27 12.65
N LEU A 630 -10.82 12.72 11.87
CA LEU A 630 -10.62 13.04 10.46
C LEU A 630 -9.90 14.37 10.34
N HIS A 631 -8.67 14.34 9.85
CA HIS A 631 -7.91 15.55 9.55
C HIS A 631 -8.56 16.32 8.39
N ASP A 632 -8.49 17.65 8.39
CA ASP A 632 -9.18 18.49 7.41
C ASP A 632 -8.77 18.19 5.96
N THR A 633 -7.49 17.88 5.72
CA THR A 633 -6.97 17.52 4.39
C THR A 633 -7.59 16.23 3.84
N PHE A 634 -7.71 15.21 4.69
CA PHE A 634 -8.36 13.94 4.36
C PHE A 634 -9.85 14.15 4.10
N LYS A 635 -10.52 14.88 5.00
CA LYS A 635 -11.94 15.19 4.88
C LYS A 635 -12.25 15.93 3.59
N GLN A 636 -11.46 16.95 3.23
CA GLN A 636 -11.63 17.70 2.00
C GLN A 636 -11.41 16.83 0.75
N SER A 637 -10.37 16.00 0.75
CA SER A 637 -10.08 15.12 -0.39
C SER A 637 -11.17 14.07 -0.61
N LEU A 638 -11.68 13.46 0.48
CA LEU A 638 -12.79 12.51 0.41
C LEU A 638 -14.10 13.20 -0.01
N GLN A 639 -14.33 14.42 0.48
CA GLN A 639 -15.45 15.26 0.09
C GLN A 639 -15.42 15.56 -1.42
N ASP A 640 -14.24 15.88 -1.97
CA ASP A 640 -14.04 16.15 -3.39
C ASP A 640 -14.23 14.89 -4.24
N HIS A 641 -13.75 13.73 -3.76
CA HIS A 641 -14.02 12.45 -4.39
C HIS A 641 -15.52 12.15 -4.47
N LEU A 642 -16.27 12.31 -3.36
CA LEU A 642 -17.73 12.11 -3.35
C LEU A 642 -18.46 13.13 -4.23
N ASN A 643 -17.94 14.37 -4.35
CA ASN A 643 -18.52 15.40 -5.22
C ASN A 643 -18.47 15.04 -6.70
N LEU A 644 -17.47 14.26 -7.14
CA LEU A 644 -17.37 13.78 -8.52
C LEU A 644 -18.46 12.75 -8.86
N HIS A 645 -18.97 12.04 -7.85
CA HIS A 645 -19.89 10.92 -8.04
C HIS A 645 -21.34 11.23 -7.62
N ARG A 646 -21.62 12.32 -6.89
CA ARG A 646 -22.99 12.63 -6.44
C ARG A 646 -23.88 13.19 -7.55
N ALA A 647 -25.19 13.01 -7.42
CA ALA A 647 -26.15 13.73 -8.25
C ALA A 647 -26.15 15.25 -7.96
N LEU A 648 -26.44 16.05 -9.00
CA LEU A 648 -26.62 17.49 -8.86
C LEU A 648 -27.78 17.80 -7.89
N GLY A 649 -27.57 18.77 -7.00
CA GLY A 649 -28.54 19.16 -5.95
C GLY A 649 -28.44 18.39 -4.62
N ILE A 650 -27.64 17.31 -4.54
CA ILE A 650 -27.38 16.59 -3.29
C ILE A 650 -26.07 17.10 -2.66
N ARG A 651 -26.00 17.27 -1.34
CA ARG A 651 -24.77 17.57 -0.60
C ARG A 651 -24.38 16.36 0.25
N ALA A 652 -23.20 15.80 0.05
CA ALA A 652 -22.64 14.83 0.98
C ALA A 652 -21.91 15.57 2.12
N THR A 653 -21.93 15.05 3.35
CA THR A 653 -21.16 15.57 4.48
C THR A 653 -20.46 14.40 5.17
N VAL A 654 -19.15 14.55 5.39
CA VAL A 654 -18.31 13.53 6.03
C VAL A 654 -18.03 13.91 7.48
N GLU A 655 -18.27 13.00 8.41
CA GLU A 655 -18.03 13.18 9.84
C GLU A 655 -17.57 11.86 10.49
N PRO A 656 -16.80 11.89 11.60
CA PRO A 656 -16.54 10.68 12.38
C PRO A 656 -17.78 10.25 13.18
N PRO A 657 -17.92 8.97 13.54
CA PRO A 657 -18.92 8.56 14.52
C PRO A 657 -18.59 9.12 15.91
N ASN A 658 -19.59 9.16 16.79
CA ASN A 658 -19.40 9.61 18.16
C ASN A 658 -18.83 8.45 19.01
N TYR A 659 -17.59 8.56 19.45
CA TYR A 659 -16.99 7.50 20.26
C TYR A 659 -17.40 7.60 21.73
N VAL A 660 -17.70 6.46 22.34
CA VAL A 660 -17.94 6.29 23.78
C VAL A 660 -16.88 5.35 24.32
N GLY A 661 -16.11 5.82 25.29
CA GLY A 661 -15.09 5.02 25.94
C GLY A 661 -15.70 4.03 26.92
N ILE A 662 -15.24 2.80 26.86
CA ILE A 662 -15.69 1.71 27.73
C ILE A 662 -14.51 1.26 28.58
N GLN A 663 -14.71 1.31 29.88
CA GLN A 663 -13.79 0.76 30.86
C GLN A 663 -14.44 -0.44 31.52
N VAL A 664 -13.68 -1.51 31.70
CA VAL A 664 -14.16 -2.79 32.23
C VAL A 664 -13.41 -3.07 33.52
N SER A 665 -14.14 -3.42 34.57
CA SER A 665 -13.60 -4.00 35.80
C SER A 665 -14.19 -5.38 35.97
N ALA A 666 -13.36 -6.41 35.96
CA ALA A 666 -13.80 -7.81 36.01
C ALA A 666 -13.06 -8.61 37.09
N GLU A 667 -13.81 -9.43 37.82
CA GLU A 667 -13.26 -10.43 38.73
C GLU A 667 -13.16 -11.78 38.01
N ILE A 668 -12.01 -12.44 38.11
CA ILE A 668 -11.75 -13.72 37.41
C ILE A 668 -11.32 -14.77 38.43
N TYR A 669 -11.94 -15.95 38.36
CA TYR A 669 -11.51 -17.14 39.07
C TYR A 669 -10.75 -18.03 38.09
N LEU A 670 -9.45 -18.23 38.35
CA LEU A 670 -8.57 -19.08 37.53
C LEU A 670 -8.69 -20.56 37.91
N GLN A 671 -8.30 -21.45 36.98
CA GLN A 671 -8.11 -22.87 37.31
C GLN A 671 -7.01 -23.03 38.39
N PRO A 672 -7.13 -24.03 39.29
CA PRO A 672 -6.19 -24.21 40.42
C PRO A 672 -4.71 -24.29 40.00
N GLN A 673 -4.44 -24.86 38.83
CA GLN A 673 -3.09 -25.00 38.28
C GLN A 673 -2.40 -23.66 37.94
N TYR A 674 -3.16 -22.59 37.70
CA TYR A 674 -2.63 -21.26 37.38
C TYR A 674 -2.56 -20.32 38.59
N GLN A 675 -3.26 -20.64 39.69
CA GLN A 675 -3.33 -19.79 40.90
C GLN A 675 -2.00 -19.62 41.64
N GLN A 676 -1.05 -20.56 41.49
CA GLN A 676 0.27 -20.54 42.16
C GLN A 676 1.43 -20.26 41.19
N SER A 677 1.14 -19.89 39.94
CA SER A 677 2.17 -19.63 38.91
C SER A 677 2.82 -18.25 39.10
N ALA A 678 4.08 -18.11 38.67
CA ALA A 678 4.77 -16.82 38.61
C ALA A 678 4.22 -15.90 37.49
N ASP A 679 3.23 -16.36 36.73
CA ASP A 679 2.76 -15.79 35.47
C ASP A 679 1.45 -14.99 35.61
N LEU A 680 0.95 -14.74 36.82
CA LEU A 680 -0.31 -14.00 37.04
C LEU A 680 -0.28 -12.60 36.40
N GLY A 681 0.85 -11.88 36.49
CA GLY A 681 0.98 -10.57 35.83
C GLY A 681 0.89 -10.64 34.31
N TYR A 682 1.46 -11.70 33.72
CA TYR A 682 1.39 -11.95 32.28
C TYR A 682 -0.05 -12.29 31.83
N LEU A 683 -0.75 -13.13 32.58
CA LEU A 683 -2.17 -13.44 32.32
C LEU A 683 -3.06 -12.20 32.46
N GLN A 684 -2.81 -11.36 33.47
CA GLN A 684 -3.53 -10.10 33.66
C GLN A 684 -3.36 -9.18 32.44
N GLN A 685 -2.12 -8.97 32.00
CA GLN A 685 -1.83 -8.16 30.81
C GLN A 685 -2.45 -8.75 29.54
N THR A 686 -2.44 -10.08 29.42
CA THR A 686 -3.03 -10.79 28.28
C THR A 686 -4.54 -10.53 28.21
N PHE A 687 -5.27 -10.69 29.31
CA PHE A 687 -6.71 -10.43 29.33
C PHE A 687 -7.06 -8.95 29.13
N ILE A 688 -6.26 -8.02 29.68
CA ILE A 688 -6.43 -6.58 29.44
C ILE A 688 -6.27 -6.26 27.95
N LYS A 689 -5.22 -6.79 27.31
CA LYS A 689 -4.98 -6.63 25.88
C LYS A 689 -6.14 -7.17 25.04
N GLN A 690 -6.72 -8.30 25.46
CA GLN A 690 -7.87 -8.90 24.79
C GLN A 690 -9.15 -8.08 24.93
N LEU A 691 -9.36 -7.42 26.07
CA LEU A 691 -10.45 -6.45 26.22
C LEU A 691 -10.29 -5.24 25.30
N TYR A 692 -9.05 -4.74 25.15
CA TYR A 692 -8.75 -3.65 24.21
C TYR A 692 -8.97 -4.04 22.76
N GLU A 693 -8.59 -5.26 22.37
CA GLU A 693 -8.87 -5.80 21.04
C GLU A 693 -10.38 -5.97 20.82
N PHE A 694 -11.09 -6.56 21.78
CA PHE A 694 -12.53 -6.86 21.67
C PHE A 694 -13.42 -5.61 21.60
N LEU A 695 -13.08 -4.56 22.35
CA LEU A 695 -13.82 -3.29 22.34
C LEU A 695 -13.28 -2.31 21.29
N ASN A 696 -12.43 -2.75 20.38
CA ASN A 696 -11.89 -1.90 19.32
C ASN A 696 -12.94 -1.60 18.23
N PRO A 697 -13.10 -0.34 17.79
CA PRO A 697 -14.06 0.02 16.74
C PRO A 697 -13.68 -0.52 15.35
N ILE A 698 -12.43 -0.92 15.13
CA ILE A 698 -11.92 -1.44 13.85
C ILE A 698 -11.82 -2.96 13.91
N THR A 699 -11.17 -3.53 14.92
CA THR A 699 -10.87 -4.99 14.95
C THR A 699 -11.71 -5.78 15.96
N GLY A 700 -12.53 -5.10 16.76
CA GLY A 700 -13.27 -5.71 17.86
C GLY A 700 -14.54 -6.45 17.46
N GLY A 701 -15.34 -6.79 18.47
CA GLY A 701 -16.52 -7.62 18.35
C GLY A 701 -16.21 -9.10 18.14
N PHE A 702 -17.24 -9.94 18.21
CA PHE A 702 -17.09 -11.40 18.05
C PHE A 702 -16.68 -11.81 16.63
N ASP A 703 -17.10 -11.05 15.61
CA ASP A 703 -16.79 -11.30 14.20
C ASP A 703 -15.44 -10.69 13.77
N LYS A 704 -14.75 -9.97 14.67
CA LYS A 704 -13.49 -9.25 14.40
C LYS A 704 -13.57 -8.22 13.26
N GLN A 705 -14.75 -7.62 13.06
CA GLN A 705 -15.01 -6.58 12.05
C GLN A 705 -15.21 -5.19 12.67
N GLY A 706 -14.90 -5.03 13.96
CA GLY A 706 -15.12 -3.80 14.71
C GLY A 706 -16.42 -3.81 15.50
N TRP A 707 -16.47 -2.99 16.55
CA TRP A 707 -17.68 -2.87 17.37
C TRP A 707 -18.84 -2.26 16.56
N PRO A 708 -20.03 -2.90 16.51
CA PRO A 708 -21.14 -2.39 15.70
C PRO A 708 -21.67 -1.02 16.17
N LEU A 709 -21.94 -0.12 15.22
CA LEU A 709 -22.53 1.20 15.47
C LEU A 709 -23.88 1.06 16.20
N GLY A 710 -24.05 1.82 17.29
CA GLY A 710 -25.27 1.85 18.10
C GLY A 710 -25.55 0.59 18.94
N ARG A 711 -24.73 -0.47 18.86
CA ARG A 711 -24.91 -1.68 19.69
C ARG A 711 -24.41 -1.42 21.10
N ALA A 712 -25.31 -1.44 22.08
CA ALA A 712 -24.96 -1.34 23.49
C ALA A 712 -23.95 -2.41 23.92
N VAL A 713 -23.00 -2.03 24.78
CA VAL A 713 -22.01 -2.95 25.38
C VAL A 713 -22.60 -3.55 26.64
N GLN A 714 -22.71 -4.88 26.70
CA GLN A 714 -23.25 -5.58 27.86
C GLN A 714 -22.15 -6.31 28.63
N ALA A 715 -22.31 -6.42 29.95
CA ALA A 715 -21.42 -7.20 30.79
C ALA A 715 -21.37 -8.68 30.35
N SER A 716 -22.46 -9.21 29.79
CA SER A 716 -22.51 -10.55 29.19
C SER A 716 -21.57 -10.73 27.99
N ASP A 717 -21.34 -9.69 27.18
CA ASP A 717 -20.40 -9.75 26.06
C ASP A 717 -18.97 -9.97 26.59
N VAL A 718 -18.60 -9.25 27.67
CA VAL A 718 -17.30 -9.38 28.35
C VAL A 718 -17.16 -10.73 29.04
N ILE A 719 -18.22 -11.21 29.70
CA ILE A 719 -18.23 -12.53 30.34
C ILE A 719 -17.99 -13.62 29.30
N ALA A 720 -18.69 -13.55 28.15
CA ALA A 720 -18.53 -14.53 27.07
C ALA A 720 -17.10 -14.53 26.51
N LEU A 721 -16.50 -13.35 26.29
CA LEU A 721 -15.11 -13.23 25.86
C LEU A 721 -14.14 -13.89 26.85
N LEU A 722 -14.23 -13.54 28.14
CA LEU A 722 -13.28 -14.01 29.15
C LEU A 722 -13.47 -15.49 29.49
N GLN A 723 -14.69 -16.01 29.39
CA GLN A 723 -14.99 -17.40 29.70
C GLN A 723 -14.52 -18.39 28.61
N ASP A 724 -14.20 -17.92 27.41
CA ASP A 724 -13.66 -18.74 26.32
C ASP A 724 -12.21 -19.19 26.57
N TYR A 725 -11.51 -18.53 27.50
CA TYR A 725 -10.11 -18.85 27.83
C TYR A 725 -10.00 -20.10 28.72
N PRO A 726 -9.15 -21.09 28.37
CA PRO A 726 -9.00 -22.33 29.13
C PRO A 726 -8.45 -22.12 30.55
N GLU A 727 -7.76 -21.01 30.80
CA GLU A 727 -7.24 -20.63 32.11
C GLU A 727 -8.33 -20.16 33.07
N VAL A 728 -9.46 -19.69 32.54
CA VAL A 728 -10.58 -19.14 33.30
C VAL A 728 -11.53 -20.24 33.72
N ARG A 729 -11.74 -20.40 35.04
CA ARG A 729 -12.72 -21.33 35.60
C ARG A 729 -14.12 -20.73 35.59
N SER A 730 -14.22 -19.47 36.01
CA SER A 730 -15.47 -18.70 36.01
C SER A 730 -15.19 -17.20 36.10
N VAL A 731 -16.08 -16.40 35.52
CA VAL A 731 -16.04 -14.94 35.63
C VAL A 731 -16.98 -14.51 36.77
N GLY A 732 -16.47 -13.69 37.69
CA GLY A 732 -17.19 -13.13 38.83
C GLY A 732 -17.97 -11.87 38.44
N GLN A 733 -17.89 -10.82 39.26
CA GLN A 733 -18.55 -9.56 38.95
C GLN A 733 -17.86 -8.83 37.78
N VAL A 734 -18.65 -8.40 36.80
CA VAL A 734 -18.21 -7.51 35.72
C VAL A 734 -18.96 -6.19 35.81
N GLN A 735 -18.21 -5.09 35.85
CA GLN A 735 -18.71 -3.72 35.89
C GLN A 735 -18.19 -2.94 34.70
N LEU A 736 -19.08 -2.23 34.02
CA LEU A 736 -18.74 -1.33 32.93
C LEU A 736 -18.81 0.12 33.40
N PHE A 737 -17.84 0.93 32.98
CA PHE A 737 -17.87 2.38 33.16
C PHE A 737 -17.78 3.06 31.80
N CYS A 738 -18.50 4.16 31.68
CA CYS A 738 -18.66 4.90 30.43
C CYS A 738 -17.85 6.19 30.49
N TRP A 739 -17.12 6.50 29.42
CA TRP A 739 -16.38 7.74 29.22
C TRP A 739 -16.97 8.48 28.03
N ARG A 740 -17.38 9.73 28.24
CA ARG A 740 -17.96 10.58 27.18
C ARG A 740 -17.17 11.86 27.03
N ARG A 741 -17.06 12.30 25.78
CA ARG A 741 -16.44 13.57 25.42
C ARG A 741 -17.29 14.73 25.93
N TYR A 742 -16.68 15.73 26.55
CA TYR A 742 -17.33 16.97 26.93
C TYR A 742 -16.60 18.18 26.32
N HIS A 743 -17.35 19.25 26.12
CA HIS A 743 -16.85 20.54 25.65
C HIS A 743 -17.15 21.58 26.73
N HIS A 744 -16.10 22.19 27.30
CA HIS A 744 -16.24 23.30 28.24
C HIS A 744 -15.34 24.46 27.82
N GLN A 745 -15.98 25.55 27.39
CA GLN A 745 -15.33 26.73 26.81
C GLN A 745 -14.42 26.32 25.64
N ASP A 746 -13.09 26.33 25.84
CA ASP A 746 -12.07 25.98 24.83
C ASP A 746 -11.35 24.64 25.14
N THR A 747 -11.75 23.92 26.19
CA THR A 747 -11.17 22.62 26.54
C THR A 747 -12.09 21.47 26.15
N VAL A 748 -11.50 20.49 25.46
CA VAL A 748 -12.15 19.25 25.07
C VAL A 748 -11.50 18.12 25.85
N GLY A 749 -12.30 17.32 26.54
CA GLY A 749 -11.78 16.25 27.39
C GLY A 749 -12.74 15.07 27.50
N TRP A 750 -12.29 14.03 28.20
CA TRP A 750 -13.07 12.83 28.48
C TRP A 750 -13.48 12.82 29.94
N MET A 751 -14.76 12.54 30.20
CA MET A 751 -15.30 12.44 31.54
C MET A 751 -15.84 11.04 31.78
N ARG A 752 -15.37 10.41 32.86
CA ARG A 752 -15.90 9.14 33.35
C ARG A 752 -17.22 9.36 34.05
N ILE A 753 -18.24 8.62 33.66
CA ILE A 753 -19.48 8.47 34.43
C ILE A 753 -19.17 7.55 35.63
N PRO A 754 -19.30 8.02 36.87
CA PRO A 754 -18.84 7.28 38.05
C PRO A 754 -19.70 6.03 38.36
N THR A 755 -20.91 5.96 37.82
CA THR A 755 -21.85 4.87 38.04
C THR A 755 -21.46 3.63 37.23
N ALA A 756 -21.19 2.52 37.92
CA ALA A 756 -21.02 1.21 37.29
C ALA A 756 -22.33 0.76 36.62
N MET A 757 -22.23 0.25 35.41
CA MET A 757 -23.35 -0.22 34.59
C MET A 757 -23.19 -1.69 34.22
N VAL A 758 -24.30 -2.40 34.10
CA VAL A 758 -24.35 -3.74 33.50
C VAL A 758 -24.43 -3.66 31.97
N THR A 759 -25.05 -2.59 31.47
CA THR A 759 -25.15 -2.29 30.05
C THR A 759 -24.84 -0.82 29.83
N VAL A 760 -23.89 -0.50 28.96
CA VAL A 760 -23.62 0.86 28.50
C VAL A 760 -24.42 1.09 27.22
N PRO A 761 -25.49 1.91 27.26
CA PRO A 761 -26.25 2.21 26.05
C PRO A 761 -25.43 3.12 25.13
N LEU A 762 -25.45 2.80 23.84
CA LEU A 762 -24.90 3.62 22.77
C LEU A 762 -26.06 4.17 21.93
N GLY A 763 -26.00 5.46 21.59
CA GLY A 763 -26.92 6.09 20.65
C GLY A 763 -26.71 5.61 19.20
N GLU A 764 -27.64 5.92 18.30
CA GLU A 764 -27.64 5.42 16.90
C GLU A 764 -26.38 5.81 16.10
N LEU A 765 -25.68 6.88 16.49
CA LEU A 765 -24.43 7.34 15.85
C LEU A 765 -23.20 7.10 16.75
N GLU A 766 -23.37 6.38 17.86
CA GLU A 766 -22.31 6.14 18.83
C GLU A 766 -21.63 4.78 18.62
N MET A 767 -20.33 4.73 18.86
CA MET A 767 -19.53 3.53 18.74
C MET A 767 -18.65 3.34 19.99
N ALA A 768 -18.49 2.09 20.43
CA ALA A 768 -17.62 1.78 21.55
C ALA A 768 -16.14 1.86 21.15
N THR A 769 -15.31 2.33 22.06
CA THR A 769 -13.85 2.13 22.04
C THR A 769 -13.33 2.01 23.45
N SER A 770 -12.09 1.56 23.62
CA SER A 770 -11.43 1.47 24.92
C SER A 770 -9.95 1.81 24.78
N TRP A 771 -9.39 2.46 25.79
CA TRP A 771 -7.98 2.84 25.81
C TRP A 771 -7.45 3.01 27.24
N GLN A 772 -6.16 3.27 27.37
CA GLN A 772 -5.47 3.69 28.58
C GLN A 772 -4.58 4.90 28.28
N ASP A 773 -4.60 5.89 29.16
CA ASP A 773 -3.69 7.05 29.16
C ASP A 773 -3.49 7.56 30.59
N ASP A 774 -2.81 8.70 30.77
CA ASP A 774 -2.54 9.28 32.09
C ASP A 774 -3.82 9.68 32.87
N THR A 775 -4.94 9.86 32.16
CA THR A 775 -6.23 10.29 32.73
C THR A 775 -7.23 9.14 32.86
N ASN A 776 -7.14 8.14 31.98
CA ASN A 776 -7.98 6.95 31.95
C ASN A 776 -7.14 5.72 32.37
N PRO A 777 -7.38 5.17 33.57
CA PRO A 777 -6.59 4.07 34.11
C PRO A 777 -6.75 2.74 33.35
N GLY A 778 -7.66 2.67 32.37
CA GLY A 778 -7.83 1.48 31.53
C GLY A 778 -8.64 0.36 32.20
N HIS A 779 -8.59 -0.83 31.60
CA HIS A 779 -9.27 -2.01 32.12
C HIS A 779 -8.63 -2.52 33.41
N ALA A 780 -9.45 -3.05 34.32
CA ALA A 780 -9.01 -3.63 35.58
C ALA A 780 -9.46 -5.09 35.67
N ILE A 781 -8.51 -5.97 35.95
CA ILE A 781 -8.76 -7.40 36.19
C ILE A 781 -8.23 -7.78 37.56
N THR A 782 -9.10 -8.36 38.38
CA THR A 782 -8.76 -8.83 39.72
C THR A 782 -8.91 -10.34 39.77
N PHE A 783 -7.83 -11.05 40.08
CA PHE A 783 -7.89 -12.49 40.32
C PHE A 783 -8.36 -12.77 41.73
N MET A 784 -9.41 -13.58 41.85
CA MET A 784 -9.98 -13.96 43.13
C MET A 784 -9.46 -15.34 43.54
N SER A 785 -9.00 -15.46 44.78
CA SER A 785 -8.79 -16.76 45.43
C SER A 785 -10.12 -17.27 45.96
N LEU A 786 -10.38 -18.57 45.79
CA LEU A 786 -11.48 -19.24 46.48
C LEU A 786 -11.20 -19.40 47.97
#